data_AF-A0A1M5S467-F1
#
_entry.id   AF-A0A1M5S467-F1
#
_cell.length_a   1.000
_cell.length_b   1.000
_cell.length_c   1.000
_cell.angle_alpha   90.00
_cell.angle_beta   90.00
_cell.angle_gamma   90.00
#
_symmetry.space_group_name_H-M   'P 1'
#
loop_
_entity.id
_entity.type
_entity.pdbx_description
1 polymer ?
#
loop_
_entity_poly.entity_id
_entity_poly.type
_entity_poly.pdbx_seq_one_letter_code
_entity_poly.pdbx_strand_id
1 'polypeptide(L)'
;MPIVTEDVKLMASQRLTDNDDGGGRMTGIEIVDGNVNNLFPDISRLDRVYGRVSLRKGFVHVNTPDTEVYSGAHVILSKPAADPKVSVCLFTTGDPHDERTAARDRLESYVTIGPRYPGWLWGDQPAGARQLLLFQIKGSGSPGVGDVLVLFNDKGLAGEQSQFVRITKVELTTGEFSTSEYTQALSFNREVLKLEIGDPLRYTFKGVEVSRNDALATTVYTTMVSDAAKYYGVMLPTQEISQGAISLLVDSIYAHLVPSAQGESPMVDLSVGEAGPVIGSGQPQTITASGFTLQTDAQAYFGAGIKPGSLTIQTSNGRSFADDGDGVLYEGEDQRGLVDYSTGTVTFRELAGSTTVTLTMIAVVGVEVLRVPTTTERLTGVQPGYNYTAILDPLPIPGSVWVDFMAQGKWYRVRDNGTGQLVPDIIGTGSGTVNYATGSIILTCGALPDAETPIIFNWANPIETVDLSGVVTIDVPEVVHQLANAPIEPGSVSISWPVGVDTTATAADNGSGVITGDAAGHINYATGELVFRPTQLIVSGGSYEIDYEKYPFVDASLAGGSGTVPFTLPSAPIKPGSLRLTFNLAIAGLAQLVTVVDDGSGNLSAPEWSEKVSASHPRWPGSTTVAAVTGTIDYVTGNGSLNLTLQVSESWSRPYTETSYSTTIPSA
;
A
#
# COMPACT_ATOMS: atom_id res chain seq x y z
N MET A 1 -3.41 27.43 -74.69
CA MET A 1 -4.61 27.99 -74.03
C MET A 1 -4.48 27.60 -72.59
N PRO A 2 -4.53 28.55 -71.63
CA PRO A 2 -4.23 28.23 -70.24
C PRO A 2 -5.23 27.19 -69.71
N ILE A 3 -4.71 26.20 -68.98
CA ILE A 3 -5.52 25.20 -68.27
C ILE A 3 -6.43 25.95 -67.29
N VAL A 4 -7.75 25.82 -67.46
CA VAL A 4 -8.75 26.42 -66.57
C VAL A 4 -9.32 25.36 -65.62
N THR A 5 -10.01 25.80 -64.57
CA THR A 5 -10.59 24.90 -63.55
C THR A 5 -11.57 23.89 -64.14
N GLU A 6 -12.26 24.25 -65.23
CA GLU A 6 -13.20 23.36 -65.94
C GLU A 6 -12.52 22.19 -66.66
N ASP A 7 -11.21 22.29 -66.91
CA ASP A 7 -10.42 21.23 -67.54
C ASP A 7 -10.01 20.14 -66.55
N VAL A 8 -10.07 20.40 -65.24
CA VAL A 8 -9.74 19.44 -64.19
C VAL A 8 -10.96 18.60 -63.87
N LYS A 9 -10.97 17.35 -64.33
CA LYS A 9 -12.11 16.43 -64.23
C LYS A 9 -11.82 15.24 -63.34
N LEU A 10 -12.86 14.74 -62.69
CA LEU A 10 -12.83 13.46 -61.98
C LEU A 10 -13.35 12.37 -62.92
N MET A 11 -12.54 11.35 -63.20
CA MET A 11 -12.86 10.27 -64.12
C MET A 11 -13.13 8.97 -63.35
N ALA A 12 -14.06 8.17 -63.86
CA ALA A 12 -14.43 6.88 -63.29
C ALA A 12 -13.37 5.80 -63.58
N SER A 13 -13.23 4.85 -62.65
CA SER A 13 -12.47 3.62 -62.87
C SER A 13 -13.20 2.65 -63.80
N GLN A 14 -12.46 1.70 -64.38
CA GLN A 14 -12.99 0.67 -65.29
C GLN A 14 -14.22 -0.05 -64.72
N ARG A 15 -14.19 -0.33 -63.42
CA ARG A 15 -15.32 -0.90 -62.68
C ARG A 15 -15.59 -0.03 -61.46
N LEU A 16 -16.74 0.63 -61.44
CA LEU A 16 -17.20 1.45 -60.31
C LEU A 16 -18.09 0.64 -59.35
N THR A 17 -17.64 -0.57 -59.00
CA THR A 17 -18.40 -1.55 -58.21
C THR A 17 -17.76 -1.76 -56.83
N ASP A 18 -18.56 -2.23 -55.87
CA ASP A 18 -18.10 -2.50 -54.50
C ASP A 18 -17.61 -3.95 -54.33
N ASN A 19 -17.47 -4.66 -55.46
CA ASN A 19 -17.03 -6.04 -55.53
C ASN A 19 -15.50 -6.12 -55.45
N ASP A 20 -14.97 -7.32 -55.21
CA ASP A 20 -13.52 -7.58 -55.10
C ASP A 20 -12.71 -7.11 -56.33
N ASP A 21 -13.37 -7.07 -57.48
CA ASP A 21 -12.83 -6.69 -58.79
C ASP A 21 -13.04 -5.19 -59.13
N GLY A 22 -13.65 -4.41 -58.23
CA GLY A 22 -13.87 -2.97 -58.40
C GLY A 22 -12.55 -2.20 -58.52
N GLY A 23 -12.52 -1.12 -59.30
CA GLY A 23 -11.29 -0.34 -59.58
C GLY A 23 -10.76 -0.56 -60.99
N GLY A 24 -9.43 -0.70 -61.12
CA GLY A 24 -8.74 -0.88 -62.39
C GLY A 24 -8.31 0.42 -63.06
N ARG A 25 -8.23 0.42 -64.40
CA ARG A 25 -7.70 1.54 -65.21
C ARG A 25 -8.68 2.73 -65.27
N MET A 26 -8.14 3.91 -65.55
CA MET A 26 -8.94 5.11 -65.85
C MET A 26 -9.78 4.90 -67.11
N THR A 27 -11.03 5.36 -67.09
CA THR A 27 -11.91 5.40 -68.27
C THR A 27 -12.11 6.83 -68.76
N GLY A 28 -12.67 6.99 -69.97
CA GLY A 28 -13.11 8.28 -70.50
C GLY A 28 -14.46 8.77 -69.93
N ILE A 29 -15.03 8.08 -68.94
CA ILE A 29 -16.32 8.45 -68.33
C ILE A 29 -16.06 9.44 -67.19
N GLU A 30 -16.62 10.62 -67.31
CA GLU A 30 -16.53 11.68 -66.30
C GLU A 30 -17.54 11.48 -65.17
N ILE A 31 -17.09 11.65 -63.94
CA ILE A 31 -17.95 11.78 -62.76
C ILE A 31 -18.38 13.24 -62.69
N VAL A 32 -19.50 13.54 -63.34
CA VAL A 32 -20.15 14.86 -63.37
C VAL A 32 -20.50 15.34 -61.95
N ASP A 33 -20.13 16.59 -61.66
CA ASP A 33 -20.46 17.27 -60.41
C ASP A 33 -21.98 17.48 -60.24
N GLY A 34 -22.45 17.48 -58.99
CA GLY A 34 -23.86 17.66 -58.63
C GLY A 34 -24.79 16.49 -58.98
N ASN A 35 -24.33 15.48 -59.71
CA ASN A 35 -25.13 14.29 -60.00
C ASN A 35 -25.10 13.31 -58.82
N VAL A 36 -26.28 13.01 -58.28
CA VAL A 36 -26.43 12.09 -57.14
C VAL A 36 -26.17 10.66 -57.62
N ASN A 37 -25.61 9.82 -56.74
CA ASN A 37 -25.32 8.41 -57.01
C ASN A 37 -24.27 8.13 -58.10
N ASN A 38 -23.45 9.13 -58.43
CA ASN A 38 -22.48 9.03 -59.52
C ASN A 38 -21.19 8.30 -59.11
N LEU A 39 -20.76 8.44 -57.85
CA LEU A 39 -19.55 7.78 -57.31
C LEU A 39 -19.91 6.67 -56.31
N PHE A 40 -20.80 6.97 -55.36
CA PHE A 40 -21.33 6.03 -54.38
C PHE A 40 -22.84 5.93 -54.54
N PRO A 41 -23.44 4.72 -54.47
CA PRO A 41 -24.88 4.58 -54.46
C PRO A 41 -25.48 5.05 -53.13
N ASP A 42 -26.81 5.23 -53.10
CA ASP A 42 -27.55 5.55 -51.88
C ASP A 42 -27.33 4.52 -50.78
N ILE A 43 -27.22 5.01 -49.55
CA ILE A 43 -27.02 4.19 -48.36
C ILE A 43 -28.34 3.51 -47.98
N SER A 44 -28.36 2.17 -47.92
CA SER A 44 -29.55 1.44 -47.53
C SER A 44 -29.82 1.52 -46.02
N ARG A 45 -31.07 1.31 -45.60
CA ARG A 45 -31.43 1.25 -44.16
C ARG A 45 -30.69 0.11 -43.44
N LEU A 46 -30.37 -0.96 -44.16
CA LEU A 46 -29.65 -2.11 -43.63
C LEU A 46 -28.17 -1.77 -43.39
N ASP A 47 -27.54 -1.08 -44.35
CA ASP A 47 -26.16 -0.57 -44.22
C ASP A 47 -26.04 0.41 -43.04
N ARG A 48 -27.10 1.16 -42.75
CA ARG A 48 -27.15 2.10 -41.61
C ARG A 48 -27.26 1.42 -40.25
N VAL A 49 -27.74 0.17 -40.19
CA VAL A 49 -27.89 -0.59 -38.94
C VAL A 49 -26.69 -1.48 -38.68
N TYR A 50 -26.22 -2.22 -39.68
CA TYR A 50 -25.09 -3.14 -39.52
C TYR A 50 -23.72 -2.47 -39.72
N GLY A 51 -23.71 -1.28 -40.33
CA GLY A 51 -22.47 -0.65 -40.80
C GLY A 51 -21.95 -1.33 -42.07
N ARG A 52 -21.41 -0.54 -42.99
CA ARG A 52 -20.79 -1.03 -44.22
C ARG A 52 -19.61 -0.15 -44.60
N VAL A 53 -18.55 -0.78 -45.14
CA VAL A 53 -17.41 -0.09 -45.75
C VAL A 53 -17.48 -0.21 -47.26
N SER A 54 -17.47 0.93 -47.95
CA SER A 54 -17.44 1.00 -49.41
C SER A 54 -16.19 1.74 -49.88
N LEU A 55 -15.52 1.17 -50.87
CA LEU A 55 -14.30 1.70 -51.48
C LEU A 55 -14.59 1.96 -52.96
N ARG A 56 -14.14 3.12 -53.44
CA ARG A 56 -14.27 3.56 -54.82
C ARG A 56 -12.96 4.17 -55.28
N LYS A 57 -12.57 3.85 -56.51
CA LYS A 57 -11.41 4.45 -57.17
C LYS A 57 -11.88 5.53 -58.13
N GLY A 58 -11.30 6.72 -58.02
CA GLY A 58 -11.48 7.82 -58.95
C GLY A 58 -10.12 8.32 -59.43
N PHE A 59 -10.08 8.92 -60.61
CA PHE A 59 -8.87 9.49 -61.19
C PHE A 59 -9.06 10.99 -61.42
N VAL A 60 -8.07 11.79 -61.05
CA VAL A 60 -8.03 13.19 -61.51
C VAL A 60 -7.36 13.22 -62.87
N HIS A 61 -8.03 13.81 -63.85
CA HIS A 61 -7.52 13.96 -65.19
C HIS A 61 -7.71 15.40 -65.67
N VAL A 62 -6.66 15.98 -66.23
CA VAL A 62 -6.73 17.28 -66.88
C VAL A 62 -7.04 17.04 -68.36
N ASN A 63 -8.27 17.35 -68.75
CA ASN A 63 -8.74 17.14 -70.11
C ASN A 63 -8.56 18.41 -70.93
N THR A 64 -7.35 18.60 -71.48
CA THR A 64 -7.10 19.67 -72.44
C THR A 64 -6.57 19.11 -73.76
N PRO A 65 -6.91 19.73 -74.90
CA PRO A 65 -6.30 19.40 -76.18
C PRO A 65 -4.88 19.97 -76.35
N ASP A 66 -4.36 20.70 -75.36
CA ASP A 66 -3.07 21.38 -75.41
C ASP A 66 -1.95 20.52 -74.77
N THR A 67 -0.71 20.96 -74.97
CA THR A 67 0.52 20.30 -74.47
C THR A 67 1.21 21.09 -73.36
N GLU A 68 0.54 22.12 -72.84
CA GLU A 68 1.04 22.93 -71.72
C GLU A 68 1.28 22.05 -70.48
N VAL A 69 2.42 22.28 -69.80
CA VAL A 69 2.82 21.47 -68.64
C VAL A 69 2.00 21.85 -67.42
N TYR A 70 1.22 20.89 -66.91
CA TYR A 70 0.49 21.04 -65.66
C TYR A 70 1.36 20.64 -64.46
N SER A 71 1.55 21.56 -63.50
CA SER A 71 2.48 21.37 -62.37
C SER A 71 1.95 20.46 -61.23
N GLY A 72 0.78 19.86 -61.39
CA GLY A 72 0.23 18.86 -60.46
C GLY A 72 -1.21 19.14 -60.04
N ALA A 73 -1.98 18.08 -59.79
CA ALA A 73 -3.34 18.16 -59.26
C ALA A 73 -3.38 17.65 -57.82
N HIS A 74 -4.18 18.29 -56.99
CA HIS A 74 -4.45 17.85 -55.63
C HIS A 74 -5.95 17.60 -55.47
N VAL A 75 -6.29 16.58 -54.69
CA VAL A 75 -7.67 16.31 -54.26
C VAL A 75 -7.74 16.60 -52.77
N ILE A 76 -8.78 17.34 -52.39
CA ILE A 76 -9.08 17.61 -50.98
C ILE A 76 -10.53 17.22 -50.70
N LEU A 77 -10.79 16.77 -49.48
CA LEU A 77 -12.14 16.72 -48.93
C LEU A 77 -12.42 18.07 -48.30
N SER A 78 -13.33 18.84 -48.87
CA SER A 78 -13.63 20.21 -48.41
C SER A 78 -14.70 20.27 -47.33
N LYS A 79 -15.60 19.29 -47.29
CA LYS A 79 -16.74 19.26 -46.36
C LYS A 79 -16.99 17.83 -45.87
N PRO A 80 -17.23 17.62 -44.57
CA PRO A 80 -17.62 16.31 -44.06
C PRO A 80 -19.02 15.91 -44.58
N ALA A 81 -19.35 14.62 -44.49
CA ALA A 81 -20.68 14.14 -44.83
C ALA A 81 -21.75 14.82 -43.94
N ALA A 82 -22.94 15.06 -44.50
CA ALA A 82 -24.04 15.68 -43.76
C ALA A 82 -24.63 14.75 -42.68
N ASP A 83 -24.47 13.43 -42.82
CA ASP A 83 -24.84 12.44 -41.80
C ASP A 83 -23.66 12.20 -40.84
N PRO A 84 -23.80 12.48 -39.54
CA PRO A 84 -22.74 12.26 -38.55
C PRO A 84 -22.24 10.80 -38.46
N LYS A 85 -23.03 9.83 -38.91
CA LYS A 85 -22.65 8.41 -38.91
C LYS A 85 -21.84 7.97 -40.13
N VAL A 86 -21.60 8.88 -41.08
CA VAL A 86 -20.86 8.58 -42.31
C VAL A 86 -19.51 9.27 -42.26
N SER A 87 -18.44 8.47 -42.22
CA SER A 87 -17.06 8.95 -42.33
C SER A 87 -16.58 8.79 -43.77
N VAL A 88 -15.87 9.80 -44.29
CA VAL A 88 -15.26 9.75 -45.63
C VAL A 88 -13.78 10.08 -45.51
N CYS A 89 -12.93 9.23 -46.07
CA CYS A 89 -11.49 9.42 -46.12
C CYS A 89 -10.96 9.10 -47.51
N LEU A 90 -9.90 9.80 -47.92
CA LEU A 90 -9.13 9.47 -49.12
C LEU A 90 -7.83 8.77 -48.71
N PHE A 91 -7.43 7.78 -49.49
CA PHE A 91 -6.11 7.16 -49.39
C PHE A 91 -5.62 6.80 -50.78
N THR A 92 -4.34 6.48 -50.90
CA THR A 92 -3.73 6.05 -52.15
C THR A 92 -2.91 4.79 -51.91
N THR A 93 -3.01 3.85 -52.83
CA THR A 93 -2.13 2.67 -52.89
C THR A 93 -0.83 2.94 -53.65
N GLY A 94 -0.76 4.08 -54.35
CA GLY A 94 0.35 4.42 -55.25
C GLY A 94 0.29 3.73 -56.62
N ASP A 95 -0.69 2.85 -56.85
CA ASP A 95 -0.82 2.08 -58.09
C ASP A 95 -2.04 2.56 -58.93
N PRO A 96 -1.84 3.07 -60.16
CA PRO A 96 -2.94 3.48 -61.04
C PRO A 96 -3.78 2.31 -61.58
N HIS A 97 -3.43 1.05 -61.31
CA HIS A 97 -4.13 -0.14 -61.81
C HIS A 97 -4.69 -1.06 -60.73
N ASP A 98 -4.59 -0.68 -59.46
CA ASP A 98 -5.11 -1.49 -58.36
C ASP A 98 -6.62 -1.78 -58.45
N GLU A 99 -6.97 -2.95 -57.94
CA GLU A 99 -8.34 -3.40 -57.71
C GLU A 99 -8.65 -3.32 -56.21
N ARG A 100 -9.94 -3.37 -55.87
CA ARG A 100 -10.45 -3.24 -54.51
C ARG A 100 -9.78 -4.23 -53.56
N THR A 101 -9.52 -5.46 -54.00
CA THR A 101 -8.83 -6.47 -53.19
C THR A 101 -7.46 -5.98 -52.71
N ALA A 102 -6.64 -5.46 -53.62
CA ALA A 102 -5.32 -4.92 -53.27
C ALA A 102 -5.42 -3.67 -52.39
N ALA A 103 -6.41 -2.81 -52.64
CA ALA A 103 -6.66 -1.63 -51.81
C ALA A 103 -7.14 -2.01 -50.39
N ARG A 104 -7.97 -3.05 -50.25
CA ARG A 104 -8.40 -3.61 -48.97
C ARG A 104 -7.24 -4.24 -48.22
N ASP A 105 -6.42 -5.05 -48.87
CA ASP A 105 -5.26 -5.67 -48.22
C ASP A 105 -4.26 -4.60 -47.75
N ARG A 106 -4.14 -3.49 -48.50
CA ARG A 106 -3.36 -2.30 -48.08
C ARG A 106 -3.97 -1.58 -46.88
N LEU A 107 -5.30 -1.53 -46.81
CA LEU A 107 -6.06 -0.95 -45.71
C LEU A 107 -5.92 -1.79 -44.42
N GLU A 108 -5.97 -3.11 -44.55
CA GLU A 108 -5.88 -4.08 -43.45
C GLU A 108 -4.44 -4.26 -42.94
N SER A 109 -3.43 -3.95 -43.75
CA SER A 109 -2.00 -4.02 -43.38
C SER A 109 -1.52 -2.85 -42.51
N TYR A 110 -2.34 -2.40 -41.55
CA TYR A 110 -1.98 -1.37 -40.56
C TYR A 110 -0.87 -1.81 -39.59
N VAL A 111 -0.57 -3.10 -39.60
CA VAL A 111 0.17 -3.77 -38.55
C VAL A 111 1.40 -4.45 -39.16
N THR A 112 2.58 -3.95 -38.81
CA THR A 112 3.86 -4.57 -39.17
C THR A 112 4.32 -5.53 -38.09
N ILE A 113 5.21 -6.44 -38.49
CA ILE A 113 5.82 -7.42 -37.59
C ILE A 113 6.69 -6.68 -36.57
N GLY A 114 6.32 -6.79 -35.29
CA GLY A 114 7.09 -6.28 -34.17
C GLY A 114 8.15 -7.29 -33.67
N PRO A 115 8.72 -7.07 -32.47
CA PRO A 115 9.65 -8.00 -31.85
C PRO A 115 8.97 -9.33 -31.50
N ARG A 116 9.80 -10.35 -31.25
CA ARG A 116 9.35 -11.68 -30.81
C ARG A 116 8.53 -11.58 -29.52
N TYR A 117 7.39 -12.27 -29.49
CA TYR A 117 6.59 -12.38 -28.27
C TYR A 117 7.29 -13.33 -27.29
N PRO A 118 7.42 -13.00 -25.99
CA PRO A 118 8.13 -13.81 -25.00
C PRO A 118 7.30 -15.03 -24.53
N GLY A 119 6.82 -15.84 -25.47
CA GLY A 119 6.08 -17.06 -25.22
C GLY A 119 5.98 -17.95 -26.47
N TRP A 120 5.57 -19.19 -26.29
CA TRP A 120 5.55 -20.21 -27.35
C TRP A 120 4.16 -20.82 -27.52
N LEU A 121 3.83 -21.24 -28.74
CA LEU A 121 2.63 -22.05 -28.99
C LEU A 121 2.77 -23.42 -28.32
N TRP A 122 1.80 -23.79 -27.50
CA TRP A 122 1.75 -25.10 -26.87
C TRP A 122 1.11 -26.11 -27.81
N GLY A 123 1.94 -27.00 -28.37
CA GLY A 123 1.50 -27.99 -29.34
C GLY A 123 0.98 -27.39 -30.64
N ASP A 124 0.74 -28.25 -31.63
CA ASP A 124 0.31 -27.84 -32.96
C ASP A 124 -1.12 -27.28 -32.94
N GLN A 125 -1.29 -26.09 -33.52
CA GLN A 125 -2.59 -25.42 -33.62
C GLN A 125 -3.18 -25.69 -35.01
N PRO A 126 -4.26 -26.48 -35.13
CA PRO A 126 -4.77 -26.92 -36.41
C PRO A 126 -5.47 -25.79 -37.18
N ALA A 127 -5.39 -25.84 -38.52
CA ALA A 127 -6.21 -24.99 -39.37
C ALA A 127 -7.70 -25.13 -39.02
N GLY A 128 -8.41 -24.01 -38.94
CA GLY A 128 -9.81 -23.91 -38.53
C GLY A 128 -10.01 -23.67 -37.04
N ALA A 129 -8.98 -23.79 -36.20
CA ALA A 129 -9.09 -23.48 -34.77
C ALA A 129 -9.39 -21.99 -34.56
N ARG A 130 -10.21 -21.70 -33.54
CA ARG A 130 -10.56 -20.34 -33.06
C ARG A 130 -9.96 -20.04 -31.69
N GLN A 131 -9.05 -20.87 -31.25
CA GLN A 131 -8.36 -20.74 -29.98
C GLN A 131 -6.89 -21.10 -30.18
N LEU A 132 -6.02 -20.40 -29.47
CA LEU A 132 -4.60 -20.66 -29.38
C LEU A 132 -4.25 -20.99 -27.93
N LEU A 133 -3.35 -21.93 -27.76
CA LEU A 133 -2.70 -22.21 -26.47
C LEU A 133 -1.26 -21.75 -26.56
N LEU A 134 -0.86 -20.90 -25.62
CA LEU A 134 0.52 -20.47 -25.45
C LEU A 134 0.99 -20.80 -24.04
N PHE A 135 2.30 -20.95 -23.87
CA PHE A 135 2.93 -20.93 -22.55
C PHE A 135 4.04 -19.90 -22.50
N GLN A 136 4.25 -19.30 -21.32
CA GLN A 136 5.28 -18.30 -21.06
C GLN A 136 5.89 -18.45 -19.66
N ILE A 137 6.95 -17.69 -19.44
CA ILE A 137 7.61 -17.57 -18.12
C ILE A 137 6.66 -16.83 -17.17
N LYS A 138 6.60 -17.27 -15.90
CA LYS A 138 5.81 -16.59 -14.86
C LYS A 138 6.27 -15.13 -14.73
N GLY A 139 5.33 -14.19 -14.82
CA GLY A 139 5.63 -12.74 -14.78
C GLY A 139 5.96 -12.09 -16.12
N SER A 140 5.98 -12.84 -17.24
CA SER A 140 6.03 -12.24 -18.57
C SER A 140 4.71 -11.53 -18.91
N GLY A 141 4.78 -10.36 -19.54
CA GLY A 141 3.58 -9.62 -19.96
C GLY A 141 2.69 -10.44 -20.92
N SER A 142 1.42 -10.63 -20.55
CA SER A 142 0.42 -11.30 -21.39
C SER A 142 -0.15 -10.33 -22.46
N PRO A 143 -0.61 -10.83 -23.62
CA PRO A 143 -1.26 -9.97 -24.60
C PRO A 143 -2.63 -9.52 -24.08
N GLY A 144 -3.02 -8.31 -24.43
CA GLY A 144 -4.34 -7.78 -24.10
C GLY A 144 -5.44 -8.30 -25.03
N VAL A 145 -6.69 -8.17 -24.59
CA VAL A 145 -7.85 -8.34 -25.48
C VAL A 145 -7.82 -7.23 -26.54
N GLY A 146 -7.90 -7.61 -27.81
CA GLY A 146 -7.82 -6.70 -28.95
C GLY A 146 -6.45 -6.58 -29.58
N ASP A 147 -5.38 -7.02 -28.89
CA ASP A 147 -4.02 -7.06 -29.45
C ASP A 147 -3.96 -8.02 -30.65
N VAL A 148 -3.10 -7.68 -31.62
CA VAL A 148 -2.86 -8.50 -32.82
C VAL A 148 -1.50 -9.18 -32.69
N LEU A 149 -1.47 -10.50 -32.83
CA LEU A 149 -0.23 -11.28 -32.91
C LEU A 149 -0.03 -11.80 -34.32
N VAL A 150 1.23 -12.06 -34.70
CA VAL A 150 1.57 -12.73 -35.96
C VAL A 150 2.15 -14.10 -35.67
N LEU A 151 1.57 -15.13 -36.29
CA LEU A 151 2.07 -16.49 -36.23
C LEU A 151 2.86 -16.77 -37.52
N PHE A 152 4.03 -17.41 -37.38
CA PHE A 152 4.85 -17.86 -38.50
C PHE A 152 5.11 -19.37 -38.45
N ASN A 153 5.01 -20.03 -39.60
CA ASN A 153 5.74 -21.27 -39.87
C ASN A 153 6.93 -20.95 -40.77
N ASP A 154 8.09 -21.55 -40.47
CA ASP A 154 9.28 -21.55 -41.34
C ASP A 154 9.69 -20.15 -41.85
N LYS A 155 9.67 -19.14 -40.96
CA LYS A 155 10.00 -17.73 -41.26
C LYS A 155 11.36 -17.60 -41.95
N GLY A 156 11.40 -16.95 -43.11
CA GLY A 156 12.60 -16.73 -43.91
C GLY A 156 13.00 -17.91 -44.83
N LEU A 157 12.15 -18.94 -44.94
CA LEU A 157 12.34 -20.07 -45.86
C LEU A 157 11.31 -20.04 -47.00
N ALA A 158 11.56 -20.80 -48.06
CA ALA A 158 10.69 -20.84 -49.25
C ALA A 158 9.24 -21.36 -48.99
N GLY A 159 8.96 -21.87 -47.77
CA GLY A 159 7.65 -22.35 -47.32
C GLY A 159 7.00 -21.49 -46.24
N GLU A 160 7.40 -20.22 -46.10
CA GLU A 160 6.89 -19.32 -45.06
C GLU A 160 5.37 -19.17 -45.13
N GLN A 161 4.70 -19.47 -44.01
CA GLN A 161 3.27 -19.21 -43.82
C GLN A 161 3.12 -18.25 -42.66
N SER A 162 2.40 -17.15 -42.87
CA SER A 162 2.14 -16.16 -41.83
C SER A 162 0.65 -15.83 -41.74
N GLN A 163 0.19 -15.56 -40.51
CA GLN A 163 -1.18 -15.10 -40.27
C GLN A 163 -1.23 -14.12 -39.10
N PHE A 164 -1.91 -13.00 -39.32
CA PHE A 164 -2.29 -12.06 -38.27
C PHE A 164 -3.54 -12.58 -37.56
N VAL A 165 -3.47 -12.68 -36.24
CA VAL A 165 -4.57 -13.14 -35.39
C VAL A 165 -4.90 -12.07 -34.36
N ARG A 166 -6.16 -11.62 -34.35
CA ARG A 166 -6.66 -10.69 -33.35
C ARG A 166 -7.24 -11.45 -32.18
N ILE A 167 -6.81 -11.08 -30.98
CA ILE A 167 -7.23 -11.73 -29.74
C ILE A 167 -8.58 -11.15 -29.30
N THR A 168 -9.55 -12.01 -29.04
CA THR A 168 -10.88 -11.62 -28.52
C THR A 168 -11.02 -11.87 -27.02
N LYS A 169 -10.26 -12.82 -26.48
CA LYS A 169 -10.29 -13.18 -25.06
C LYS A 169 -8.97 -13.79 -24.62
N VAL A 170 -8.58 -13.54 -23.38
CA VAL A 170 -7.37 -14.09 -22.75
C VAL A 170 -7.73 -14.74 -21.42
N GLU A 171 -7.42 -16.01 -21.25
CA GLU A 171 -7.50 -16.74 -19.98
C GLU A 171 -6.07 -17.15 -19.58
N LEU A 172 -5.62 -16.75 -18.40
CA LEU A 172 -4.28 -17.06 -17.89
C LEU A 172 -4.38 -18.01 -16.70
N THR A 173 -3.65 -19.12 -16.78
CA THR A 173 -3.60 -20.14 -15.72
C THR A 173 -2.14 -20.46 -15.41
N THR A 174 -1.75 -20.39 -14.14
CA THR A 174 -0.43 -20.88 -13.72
C THR A 174 -0.48 -22.40 -13.54
N GLY A 175 0.43 -23.11 -14.19
CA GLY A 175 0.58 -24.56 -14.05
C GLY A 175 1.99 -24.91 -13.58
N GLU A 176 2.07 -25.90 -12.68
CA GLU A 176 3.33 -26.56 -12.34
C GLU A 176 3.56 -27.71 -13.32
N PHE A 177 4.67 -27.66 -14.05
CA PHE A 177 5.05 -28.67 -15.03
C PHE A 177 6.29 -29.41 -14.55
N SER A 178 6.34 -30.71 -14.82
CA SER A 178 7.53 -31.54 -14.60
C SER A 178 8.04 -32.04 -15.93
N THR A 179 9.35 -31.93 -16.15
CA THR A 179 10.02 -32.53 -17.30
C THR A 179 10.90 -33.69 -16.85
N SER A 180 10.92 -34.78 -17.61
CA SER A 180 11.73 -35.98 -17.35
C SER A 180 13.06 -35.98 -18.11
N GLU A 181 13.61 -34.81 -18.43
CA GLU A 181 14.87 -34.69 -19.19
C GLU A 181 16.12 -35.08 -18.38
N TYR A 182 16.02 -35.28 -17.06
CA TYR A 182 17.12 -35.70 -16.18
C TYR A 182 16.70 -36.81 -15.22
N THR A 183 17.68 -37.51 -14.62
CA THR A 183 17.53 -38.64 -13.68
C THR A 183 16.73 -38.32 -12.39
N GLN A 184 16.24 -37.09 -12.24
CA GLN A 184 15.26 -36.65 -11.23
C GLN A 184 14.24 -35.70 -11.87
N ALA A 185 12.98 -35.82 -11.46
CA ALA A 185 11.91 -34.92 -11.89
C ALA A 185 12.11 -33.54 -11.25
N LEU A 186 12.44 -32.53 -12.07
CA LEU A 186 12.51 -31.13 -11.66
C LEU A 186 11.19 -30.45 -12.00
N SER A 187 10.51 -29.90 -11.00
CA SER A 187 9.30 -29.10 -11.21
C SER A 187 9.65 -27.65 -11.50
N PHE A 188 8.91 -27.03 -12.42
CA PHE A 188 9.05 -25.62 -12.75
C PHE A 188 7.68 -25.02 -13.10
N ASN A 189 7.50 -23.73 -12.81
CA ASN A 189 6.24 -23.02 -13.00
C ASN A 189 6.22 -22.32 -14.36
N ARG A 190 5.12 -22.49 -15.11
CA ARG A 190 4.82 -21.75 -16.34
C ARG A 190 3.41 -21.20 -16.30
N GLU A 191 3.20 -20.09 -16.99
CA GLU A 191 1.87 -19.56 -17.24
C GLU A 191 1.37 -20.08 -18.59
N VAL A 192 0.19 -20.67 -18.60
CA VAL A 192 -0.52 -21.10 -19.80
C VAL A 192 -1.57 -20.05 -20.14
N LEU A 193 -1.52 -19.57 -21.38
CA LEU A 193 -2.46 -18.62 -21.93
C LEU A 193 -3.36 -19.33 -22.93
N LYS A 194 -4.66 -19.23 -22.69
CA LYS A 194 -5.70 -19.64 -23.61
C LYS A 194 -6.28 -18.40 -24.26
N LEU A 195 -5.94 -18.19 -25.53
CA LEU A 195 -6.36 -17.04 -26.31
C LEU A 195 -7.50 -17.46 -27.25
N GLU A 196 -8.63 -16.77 -27.23
CA GLU A 196 -9.62 -16.88 -28.31
C GLU A 196 -9.25 -15.88 -29.41
N ILE A 197 -9.38 -16.31 -30.66
CA ILE A 197 -9.06 -15.49 -31.84
C ILE A 197 -10.31 -15.20 -32.66
N GLY A 198 -10.38 -14.01 -33.25
CA GLY A 198 -11.54 -13.58 -34.03
C GLY A 198 -11.73 -14.41 -35.30
N ASP A 199 -10.68 -14.52 -36.10
CA ASP A 199 -10.69 -15.29 -37.35
C ASP A 199 -10.09 -16.68 -37.14
N PRO A 200 -10.66 -17.74 -37.77
CA PRO A 200 -10.08 -19.08 -37.69
C PRO A 200 -8.70 -19.14 -38.36
N LEU A 201 -7.83 -20.03 -37.88
CA LEU A 201 -6.52 -20.27 -38.49
C LEU A 201 -6.68 -20.79 -39.92
N ARG A 202 -6.00 -20.18 -40.89
CA ARG A 202 -6.00 -20.62 -42.30
C ARG A 202 -5.04 -21.79 -42.52
N TYR A 203 -4.00 -21.88 -41.69
CA TYR A 203 -2.96 -22.90 -41.75
C TYR A 203 -2.74 -23.52 -40.37
N THR A 204 -2.18 -24.73 -40.34
CA THR A 204 -1.76 -25.36 -39.09
C THR A 204 -0.43 -24.77 -38.67
N PHE A 205 -0.37 -24.15 -37.49
CA PHE A 205 0.87 -23.59 -36.95
C PHE A 205 1.55 -24.59 -36.01
N LYS A 206 2.84 -24.85 -36.24
CA LYS A 206 3.60 -25.80 -35.44
C LYS A 206 3.94 -25.20 -34.08
N GLY A 207 3.62 -25.93 -33.01
CA GLY A 207 3.97 -25.55 -31.65
C GLY A 207 5.12 -26.37 -31.10
N VAL A 208 5.43 -26.11 -29.84
CA VAL A 208 6.42 -26.86 -29.08
C VAL A 208 5.77 -27.42 -27.82
N GLU A 209 6.34 -28.49 -27.28
CA GLU A 209 5.96 -28.98 -25.96
C GLU A 209 6.55 -28.10 -24.85
N VAL A 210 5.90 -28.09 -23.70
CA VAL A 210 6.34 -27.30 -22.55
C VAL A 210 7.71 -27.79 -22.12
N SER A 211 8.70 -26.89 -22.15
CA SER A 211 10.07 -27.19 -21.75
C SER A 211 10.65 -26.09 -20.86
N ARG A 212 11.74 -26.42 -20.18
CA ARG A 212 12.49 -25.48 -19.33
C ARG A 212 13.41 -24.56 -20.17
N ASN A 213 13.66 -24.91 -21.43
CA ASN A 213 14.62 -24.20 -22.26
C ASN A 213 14.02 -22.93 -22.88
N ASP A 214 14.30 -21.79 -22.28
CA ASP A 214 13.83 -20.47 -22.74
C ASP A 214 14.59 -19.96 -23.99
N ALA A 215 15.61 -20.68 -24.47
CA ALA A 215 16.38 -20.30 -25.67
C ALA A 215 15.72 -20.77 -26.99
N LEU A 216 14.60 -21.49 -26.94
CA LEU A 216 13.88 -21.93 -28.13
C LEU A 216 13.29 -20.73 -28.90
N ALA A 217 13.48 -20.69 -30.22
CA ALA A 217 12.95 -19.61 -31.05
C ALA A 217 11.41 -19.65 -31.06
N THR A 218 10.77 -18.54 -30.71
CA THR A 218 9.31 -18.41 -30.81
C THR A 218 8.86 -18.23 -32.27
N THR A 219 7.71 -18.82 -32.59
CA THR A 219 6.95 -18.64 -33.84
C THR A 219 5.96 -17.49 -33.75
N VAL A 220 5.81 -16.87 -32.57
CA VAL A 220 4.86 -15.79 -32.28
C VAL A 220 5.58 -14.45 -32.22
N TYR A 221 5.05 -13.47 -32.93
CA TYR A 221 5.56 -12.11 -32.94
C TYR A 221 4.48 -11.15 -32.46
N THR A 222 4.91 -10.18 -31.66
CA THR A 222 4.09 -9.00 -31.40
C THR A 222 3.96 -8.22 -32.68
N THR A 223 3.01 -7.31 -32.69
CA THR A 223 2.86 -6.39 -33.78
C THR A 223 3.21 -4.98 -33.35
N MET A 224 3.76 -4.23 -34.30
CA MET A 224 3.96 -2.80 -34.16
C MET A 224 3.16 -2.12 -35.25
N VAL A 225 2.44 -1.08 -34.87
CA VAL A 225 1.79 -0.21 -35.84
C VAL A 225 2.88 0.52 -36.62
N SER A 226 2.91 0.28 -37.92
CA SER A 226 3.64 1.15 -38.85
C SER A 226 2.60 1.95 -39.59
N ASP A 227 2.87 3.26 -39.74
CA ASP A 227 2.05 4.19 -40.48
C ASP A 227 2.13 3.86 -41.98
N ALA A 228 1.45 2.77 -42.35
CA ALA A 228 1.60 2.17 -43.64
C ALA A 228 0.83 2.98 -44.69
N ALA A 229 -0.28 3.62 -44.33
CA ALA A 229 -1.13 4.38 -45.25
C ALA A 229 -1.54 5.73 -44.65
N LYS A 230 -1.25 6.82 -45.39
CA LYS A 230 -1.73 8.16 -45.04
C LYS A 230 -3.18 8.30 -45.46
N TYR A 231 -4.04 8.56 -44.48
CA TYR A 231 -5.45 8.86 -44.70
C TYR A 231 -5.66 10.38 -44.68
N TYR A 232 -6.44 10.88 -45.62
CA TYR A 232 -6.80 12.30 -45.70
C TYR A 232 -8.30 12.44 -45.44
N GLY A 233 -8.65 13.12 -44.35
CA GLY A 233 -10.03 13.39 -43.93
C GLY A 233 -10.31 14.89 -43.84
N VAL A 234 -11.53 15.24 -43.40
CA VAL A 234 -11.93 16.62 -43.12
C VAL A 234 -12.73 16.68 -41.82
N MET A 235 -12.42 17.66 -40.99
CA MET A 235 -13.10 17.92 -39.72
C MET A 235 -13.34 19.42 -39.55
N LEU A 236 -14.44 19.76 -38.88
CA LEU A 236 -14.77 21.14 -38.58
C LEU A 236 -14.14 21.56 -37.25
N PRO A 237 -13.67 22.81 -37.13
CA PRO A 237 -13.17 23.34 -35.87
C PRO A 237 -14.30 23.49 -34.86
N THR A 238 -14.00 23.24 -33.59
CA THR A 238 -14.99 23.33 -32.50
C THR A 238 -15.14 24.75 -31.95
N GLN A 239 -14.25 25.67 -32.32
CA GLN A 239 -14.27 27.08 -31.92
C GLN A 239 -13.94 28.01 -33.09
N GLU A 240 -14.30 29.29 -32.97
CA GLU A 240 -13.97 30.31 -33.97
C GLU A 240 -12.45 30.52 -34.08
N ILE A 241 -11.94 30.52 -35.32
CA ILE A 241 -10.52 30.69 -35.61
C ILE A 241 -10.20 32.19 -35.71
N SER A 242 -9.29 32.68 -34.87
CA SER A 242 -8.78 34.05 -34.95
C SER A 242 -7.55 34.15 -35.86
N GLN A 243 -7.38 35.28 -36.55
CA GLN A 243 -6.25 35.51 -37.43
C GLN A 243 -4.94 35.55 -36.63
N GLY A 244 -3.98 34.68 -36.97
CA GLY A 244 -2.71 34.54 -36.26
C GLY A 244 -2.68 33.44 -35.20
N ALA A 245 -3.75 32.66 -35.03
CA ALA A 245 -3.75 31.48 -34.18
C ALA A 245 -2.76 30.41 -34.69
N ILE A 246 -1.91 29.91 -33.78
CA ILE A 246 -0.91 28.86 -34.07
C ILE A 246 -1.41 27.45 -33.72
N SER A 247 -2.59 27.34 -33.11
CA SER A 247 -3.25 26.09 -32.76
C SER A 247 -4.74 26.15 -33.11
N LEU A 248 -5.29 25.00 -33.47
CA LEU A 248 -6.69 24.83 -33.86
C LEU A 248 -7.29 23.66 -33.08
N LEU A 249 -8.42 23.89 -32.41
CA LEU A 249 -9.17 22.81 -31.76
C LEU A 249 -10.15 22.17 -32.76
N VAL A 250 -10.09 20.86 -32.90
CA VAL A 250 -10.99 20.03 -33.73
C VAL A 250 -11.58 18.92 -32.87
N ASP A 251 -12.75 18.41 -33.24
CA ASP A 251 -13.49 17.39 -32.48
C ASP A 251 -12.70 16.06 -32.36
N SER A 252 -12.05 15.66 -33.45
CA SER A 252 -11.14 14.51 -33.49
C SER A 252 -10.19 14.64 -34.67
N ILE A 253 -8.98 14.08 -34.54
CA ILE A 253 -8.06 13.89 -35.67
C ILE A 253 -8.26 12.52 -36.35
N TYR A 254 -9.04 11.64 -35.74
CA TYR A 254 -9.29 10.28 -36.20
C TYR A 254 -10.62 10.19 -36.94
N ALA A 255 -10.65 9.40 -38.02
CA ALA A 255 -11.87 9.02 -38.72
C ALA A 255 -12.09 7.51 -38.59
N HIS A 256 -13.34 7.09 -38.42
CA HIS A 256 -13.67 5.67 -38.35
C HIS A 256 -13.62 5.05 -39.75
N LEU A 257 -12.69 4.11 -39.93
CA LEU A 257 -12.51 3.40 -41.19
C LEU A 257 -13.38 2.14 -41.29
N VAL A 258 -13.63 1.50 -40.15
CA VAL A 258 -14.51 0.33 -40.02
C VAL A 258 -15.54 0.58 -38.92
N PRO A 259 -16.80 0.15 -39.09
CA PRO A 259 -17.79 0.15 -38.03
C PRO A 259 -17.38 -0.90 -36.98
N SER A 260 -16.67 -0.48 -35.94
CA SER A 260 -16.36 -1.34 -34.80
C SER A 260 -17.30 -1.03 -33.65
N ALA A 261 -17.92 -2.06 -33.07
CA ALA A 261 -18.58 -1.93 -31.78
C ALA A 261 -17.51 -1.69 -30.71
N GLN A 262 -17.56 -0.53 -30.05
CA GLN A 262 -16.77 -0.28 -28.84
C GLN A 262 -17.39 -1.10 -27.71
N GLY A 263 -16.72 -2.16 -27.29
CA GLY A 263 -17.09 -2.92 -26.11
C GLY A 263 -16.42 -2.26 -24.90
N GLU A 264 -17.23 -1.72 -23.98
CA GLU A 264 -16.73 -1.32 -22.67
C GLU A 264 -16.54 -2.59 -21.84
N SER A 265 -15.32 -2.84 -21.38
CA SER A 265 -15.04 -3.85 -20.35
C SER A 265 -14.89 -3.12 -19.02
N PRO A 266 -15.94 -3.07 -18.17
CA PRO A 266 -15.81 -2.50 -16.84
C PRO A 266 -14.91 -3.41 -15.99
N MET A 267 -13.82 -2.86 -15.46
CA MET A 267 -13.04 -3.51 -14.41
C MET A 267 -13.62 -3.05 -13.06
N VAL A 268 -14.21 -3.98 -12.31
CA VAL A 268 -14.82 -3.73 -10.99
C VAL A 268 -13.98 -4.45 -9.94
N ASP A 269 -13.85 -3.88 -8.76
CA ASP A 269 -13.09 -4.43 -7.62
C ASP A 269 -11.59 -4.66 -7.89
N LEU A 270 -10.96 -3.78 -8.66
CA LEU A 270 -9.50 -3.70 -8.63
C LEU A 270 -9.05 -3.18 -7.25
N SER A 271 -8.17 -3.93 -6.59
CA SER A 271 -7.54 -3.46 -5.34
C SER A 271 -6.86 -2.12 -5.60
N VAL A 272 -7.18 -1.12 -4.79
CA VAL A 272 -6.57 0.21 -4.88
C VAL A 272 -5.20 0.10 -4.21
N GLY A 273 -4.18 -0.16 -5.01
CA GLY A 273 -2.79 -0.27 -4.57
C GLY A 273 -2.19 -1.66 -4.77
N GLU A 274 -0.97 -1.65 -5.32
CA GLU A 274 -0.09 -2.81 -5.41
C GLU A 274 0.84 -2.87 -4.19
N ALA A 275 1.57 -3.98 -4.04
CA ALA A 275 2.56 -4.19 -2.98
C ALA A 275 3.54 -3.02 -2.85
N GLY A 276 3.72 -2.58 -1.62
CA GLY A 276 4.46 -1.39 -1.20
C GLY A 276 5.95 -1.40 -1.44
N PRO A 277 6.66 -0.26 -1.58
CA PRO A 277 8.06 -0.26 -1.16
C PRO A 277 8.11 -0.55 0.36
N VAL A 278 9.06 -1.36 0.79
CA VAL A 278 9.28 -1.62 2.22
C VAL A 278 10.17 -0.52 2.79
N ILE A 279 9.62 0.28 3.69
CA ILE A 279 10.33 1.40 4.31
C ILE A 279 10.84 0.93 5.67
N GLY A 280 12.14 1.09 5.92
CA GLY A 280 12.73 0.78 7.24
C GLY A 280 13.28 2.00 7.94
N SER A 281 13.09 1.99 9.25
CA SER A 281 13.55 3.00 10.20
C SER A 281 14.21 2.31 11.40
N GLY A 282 15.21 2.98 12.00
CA GLY A 282 15.90 2.51 13.19
C GLY A 282 17.25 1.83 12.94
N GLN A 283 17.82 1.29 14.01
CA GLN A 283 19.10 0.56 13.96
C GLN A 283 18.90 -0.87 13.44
N PRO A 284 19.90 -1.46 12.76
CA PRO A 284 19.83 -2.84 12.31
C PRO A 284 19.56 -3.80 13.49
N GLN A 285 18.64 -4.74 13.31
CA GLN A 285 18.39 -5.83 14.25
C GLN A 285 19.14 -7.08 13.83
N THR A 286 19.61 -7.83 14.82
CA THR A 286 20.37 -9.07 14.64
C THR A 286 19.54 -10.25 15.12
N ILE A 287 19.35 -11.23 14.24
CA ILE A 287 18.66 -12.49 14.55
C ILE A 287 19.61 -13.65 14.24
N THR A 288 19.75 -14.55 15.20
CA THR A 288 20.61 -15.73 15.08
C THR A 288 19.77 -17.00 15.17
N ALA A 289 19.86 -17.85 14.15
CA ALA A 289 19.24 -19.16 14.10
C ALA A 289 20.30 -20.25 14.15
N SER A 290 20.30 -21.04 15.23
CA SER A 290 21.19 -22.19 15.41
C SER A 290 20.59 -23.44 14.77
N GLY A 291 21.43 -24.24 14.09
CA GLY A 291 20.97 -25.50 13.48
C GLY A 291 20.28 -25.33 12.12
N PHE A 292 20.49 -24.20 11.44
CA PHE A 292 19.95 -23.96 10.11
C PHE A 292 20.68 -24.80 9.06
N THR A 293 19.94 -25.57 8.26
CA THR A 293 20.52 -26.35 7.16
C THR A 293 20.60 -25.50 5.90
N LEU A 294 21.80 -25.03 5.58
CA LEU A 294 22.08 -24.27 4.37
C LEU A 294 22.18 -25.22 3.18
N GLN A 295 21.22 -25.11 2.26
CA GLN A 295 21.11 -25.90 1.03
C GLN A 295 20.33 -25.11 -0.03
N THR A 296 20.35 -25.58 -1.29
CA THR A 296 19.55 -24.93 -2.35
C THR A 296 18.06 -24.95 -1.99
N ASP A 297 17.39 -23.83 -2.22
CA ASP A 297 15.99 -23.53 -1.87
C ASP A 297 15.68 -23.53 -0.36
N ALA A 298 16.71 -23.51 0.50
CA ALA A 298 16.50 -23.25 1.92
C ALA A 298 15.94 -21.84 2.13
N GLN A 299 14.98 -21.71 3.04
CA GLN A 299 14.36 -20.43 3.38
C GLN A 299 14.70 -20.04 4.81
N ALA A 300 15.23 -18.84 5.00
CA ALA A 300 15.39 -18.21 6.30
C ALA A 300 14.38 -17.07 6.46
N TYR A 301 13.82 -16.92 7.66
CA TYR A 301 12.81 -15.92 7.96
C TYR A 301 13.33 -14.95 9.00
N PHE A 302 13.31 -13.66 8.68
CA PHE A 302 13.76 -12.60 9.58
C PHE A 302 12.70 -12.20 10.63
N GLY A 303 11.44 -12.65 10.53
CA GLY A 303 10.43 -12.32 11.53
C GLY A 303 9.62 -11.05 11.26
N ALA A 304 10.09 -10.20 10.35
CA ALA A 304 9.45 -8.95 9.94
C ALA A 304 9.94 -8.55 8.54
N GLY A 305 9.26 -7.59 7.91
CA GLY A 305 9.72 -6.99 6.66
C GLY A 305 11.13 -6.40 6.79
N ILE A 306 11.87 -6.36 5.69
CA ILE A 306 13.26 -5.92 5.64
C ILE A 306 13.39 -4.73 4.71
N LYS A 307 14.08 -3.67 5.14
CA LYS A 307 14.42 -2.55 4.25
C LYS A 307 15.34 -3.02 3.11
N PRO A 308 15.01 -2.74 1.84
CA PRO A 308 15.87 -3.08 0.70
C PRO A 308 17.30 -2.52 0.86
N GLY A 309 18.29 -3.36 0.57
CA GLY A 309 19.72 -3.04 0.63
C GLY A 309 20.31 -3.03 2.05
N SER A 310 19.54 -3.40 3.08
CA SER A 310 20.01 -3.40 4.47
C SER A 310 20.42 -4.76 5.01
N LEU A 311 20.09 -5.85 4.31
CA LEU A 311 20.29 -7.21 4.77
C LEU A 311 21.74 -7.67 4.56
N THR A 312 22.35 -8.15 5.63
CA THR A 312 23.59 -8.91 5.60
C THR A 312 23.42 -10.20 6.38
N ILE A 313 23.98 -11.30 5.86
CA ILE A 313 23.89 -12.62 6.48
C ILE A 313 25.30 -13.16 6.69
N GLN A 314 25.61 -13.56 7.91
CA GLN A 314 26.86 -14.22 8.27
C GLN A 314 26.55 -15.63 8.75
N THR A 315 27.41 -16.57 8.37
CA THR A 315 27.27 -17.98 8.75
C THR A 315 28.50 -18.45 9.51
N SER A 316 28.34 -19.40 10.42
CA SER A 316 29.43 -19.90 11.28
C SER A 316 30.58 -20.59 10.51
N ASN A 317 30.37 -20.92 9.23
CA ASN A 317 31.41 -21.46 8.35
C ASN A 317 32.20 -20.36 7.59
N GLY A 318 31.96 -19.09 7.91
CA GLY A 318 32.71 -17.95 7.36
C GLY A 318 32.17 -17.36 6.06
N ARG A 319 30.98 -17.79 5.60
CA ARG A 319 30.35 -17.22 4.39
C ARG A 319 29.53 -15.98 4.76
N SER A 320 29.61 -14.96 3.90
CA SER A 320 28.88 -13.69 4.05
C SER A 320 28.06 -13.40 2.81
N PHE A 321 26.78 -13.10 3.02
CA PHE A 321 25.87 -12.70 1.96
C PHE A 321 25.42 -11.25 2.18
N ALA A 322 25.31 -10.49 1.09
CA ALA A 322 24.86 -9.11 1.09
C ALA A 322 23.75 -8.92 0.06
N ASP A 323 22.75 -8.13 0.44
CA ASP A 323 21.63 -7.76 -0.41
C ASP A 323 21.98 -6.55 -1.30
N ASP A 324 21.52 -6.57 -2.55
CA ASP A 324 21.75 -5.49 -3.52
C ASP A 324 20.66 -4.41 -3.52
N GLY A 325 19.53 -4.66 -2.86
CA GLY A 325 18.38 -3.76 -2.82
C GLY A 325 17.34 -3.98 -3.93
N ASP A 326 17.62 -4.87 -4.89
CA ASP A 326 16.72 -5.25 -5.99
C ASP A 326 16.13 -6.66 -5.80
N GLY A 327 16.25 -7.21 -4.59
CA GLY A 327 15.71 -8.51 -4.20
C GLY A 327 16.67 -9.67 -4.46
N VAL A 328 17.95 -9.40 -4.70
CA VAL A 328 18.96 -10.42 -4.98
C VAL A 328 20.02 -10.46 -3.88
N LEU A 329 20.34 -11.68 -3.45
CA LEU A 329 21.36 -11.92 -2.45
C LEU A 329 22.67 -12.39 -3.10
N TYR A 330 23.75 -11.67 -2.82
CA TYR A 330 25.09 -11.94 -3.35
C TYR A 330 26.03 -12.51 -2.28
N GLU A 331 26.91 -13.41 -2.71
CA GLU A 331 28.11 -13.83 -1.97
C GLU A 331 29.34 -13.37 -2.74
N GLY A 332 29.89 -12.21 -2.39
CA GLY A 332 30.91 -11.56 -3.22
C GLY A 332 30.30 -11.10 -4.55
N GLU A 333 30.77 -11.63 -5.68
CA GLU A 333 30.25 -11.30 -7.02
C GLU A 333 29.18 -12.30 -7.52
N ASP A 334 28.99 -13.40 -6.81
CA ASP A 334 28.08 -14.47 -7.24
C ASP A 334 26.67 -14.28 -6.68
N GLN A 335 25.65 -14.38 -7.54
CA GLN A 335 24.25 -14.45 -7.09
C GLN A 335 23.98 -15.80 -6.40
N ARG A 336 23.50 -15.74 -5.14
CA ARG A 336 23.29 -16.93 -4.29
C ARG A 336 21.94 -16.96 -3.58
N GLY A 337 21.03 -16.05 -3.90
CA GLY A 337 19.68 -16.10 -3.37
C GLY A 337 18.77 -14.96 -3.83
N LEU A 338 17.55 -14.99 -3.31
CA LEU A 338 16.52 -13.98 -3.50
C LEU A 338 16.00 -13.53 -2.13
N VAL A 339 15.62 -12.27 -2.04
CA VAL A 339 15.07 -11.66 -0.82
C VAL A 339 13.67 -11.14 -1.13
N ASP A 340 12.69 -11.62 -0.37
CA ASP A 340 11.37 -11.00 -0.30
C ASP A 340 11.34 -10.02 0.88
N TYR A 341 11.38 -8.73 0.56
CA TYR A 341 11.40 -7.66 1.54
C TYR A 341 10.11 -7.52 2.34
N SER A 342 8.95 -7.86 1.73
CA SER A 342 7.63 -7.70 2.35
C SER A 342 7.46 -8.66 3.53
N THR A 343 7.80 -9.92 3.28
CA THR A 343 7.71 -10.97 4.28
C THR A 343 8.98 -11.04 5.14
N GLY A 344 10.13 -10.58 4.62
CA GLY A 344 11.43 -10.78 5.26
C GLY A 344 11.95 -12.20 5.06
N THR A 345 11.58 -12.84 3.96
CA THR A 345 11.99 -14.21 3.63
C THR A 345 13.19 -14.20 2.70
N VAL A 346 14.25 -14.90 3.09
CA VAL A 346 15.45 -15.09 2.26
C VAL A 346 15.43 -16.50 1.72
N THR A 347 15.47 -16.65 0.40
CA THR A 347 15.56 -17.95 -0.27
C THR A 347 16.96 -18.11 -0.86
N PHE A 348 17.72 -19.09 -0.39
CA PHE A 348 19.05 -19.36 -0.91
C PHE A 348 18.99 -20.20 -2.19
N ARG A 349 19.84 -19.91 -3.17
CA ARG A 349 19.93 -20.62 -4.45
C ARG A 349 21.37 -20.96 -4.80
N GLU A 350 21.55 -22.00 -5.61
CA GLU A 350 22.85 -22.41 -6.16
C GLU A 350 23.91 -22.72 -5.09
N LEU A 351 23.49 -23.34 -3.98
CA LEU A 351 24.38 -23.76 -2.91
C LEU A 351 24.87 -25.19 -3.17
N ALA A 352 26.20 -25.35 -3.24
CA ALA A 352 26.83 -26.67 -3.35
C ALA A 352 26.77 -27.42 -2.01
N GLY A 353 25.94 -28.46 -1.94
CA GLY A 353 25.81 -29.34 -0.77
C GLY A 353 24.81 -28.85 0.29
N SER A 354 24.66 -29.65 1.34
CA SER A 354 23.81 -29.37 2.50
C SER A 354 24.69 -29.35 3.75
N THR A 355 24.67 -28.28 4.53
CA THR A 355 25.49 -28.15 5.74
C THR A 355 24.71 -27.41 6.82
N THR A 356 24.71 -27.94 8.04
CA THR A 356 24.10 -27.29 9.19
C THR A 356 25.05 -26.22 9.74
N VAL A 357 24.56 -24.99 9.83
CA VAL A 357 25.31 -23.81 10.27
C VAL A 357 24.50 -23.02 11.30
N THR A 358 25.18 -22.13 12.03
CA THR A 358 24.49 -21.03 12.72
C THR A 358 24.42 -19.86 11.76
N LEU A 359 23.21 -19.33 11.54
CA LEU A 359 22.93 -18.25 10.59
C LEU A 359 22.58 -16.99 11.36
N THR A 360 23.34 -15.92 11.15
CA THR A 360 23.14 -14.60 11.77
C THR A 360 22.74 -13.61 10.69
N MET A 361 21.52 -13.11 10.74
CA MET A 361 20.99 -12.07 9.84
C MET A 361 21.00 -10.73 10.56
N ILE A 362 21.49 -9.70 9.88
CA ILE A 362 21.49 -8.31 10.35
C ILE A 362 20.76 -7.50 9.28
N ALA A 363 19.63 -6.88 9.65
CA ALA A 363 18.85 -6.06 8.73
C ALA A 363 18.08 -4.96 9.47
N VAL A 364 17.74 -3.87 8.76
CA VAL A 364 16.85 -2.85 9.31
C VAL A 364 15.41 -3.32 9.09
N VAL A 365 14.63 -3.37 10.18
CA VAL A 365 13.20 -3.75 10.12
C VAL A 365 12.46 -2.75 9.25
N GLY A 366 11.67 -3.28 8.32
CA GLY A 366 10.86 -2.54 7.38
C GLY A 366 9.38 -2.86 7.53
N VAL A 367 8.55 -1.88 7.21
CA VAL A 367 7.11 -2.02 7.08
C VAL A 367 6.76 -1.83 5.61
N GLU A 368 6.01 -2.77 5.05
CA GLU A 368 5.43 -2.62 3.73
C GLU A 368 4.29 -1.59 3.82
N VAL A 369 4.39 -0.53 3.02
CA VAL A 369 3.35 0.50 2.92
C VAL A 369 2.69 0.36 1.58
N LEU A 370 1.39 0.04 1.56
CA LEU A 370 0.62 -0.08 0.33
C LEU A 370 0.87 1.11 -0.61
N ARG A 371 1.15 0.85 -1.89
CA ARG A 371 1.29 1.90 -2.92
C ARG A 371 -0.08 2.45 -3.28
N VAL A 372 -0.70 3.18 -2.37
CA VAL A 372 -1.85 4.01 -2.69
C VAL A 372 -1.29 5.38 -3.10
N PRO A 373 -1.58 5.87 -4.33
CA PRO A 373 -1.18 7.22 -4.67
C PRO A 373 -1.98 8.18 -3.79
N THR A 374 -1.29 8.86 -2.87
CA THR A 374 -1.92 9.91 -2.05
C THR A 374 -2.03 11.21 -2.82
N THR A 375 -1.22 11.38 -3.88
CA THR A 375 -1.25 12.55 -4.75
C THR A 375 -1.23 12.12 -6.22
N THR A 376 -2.04 12.81 -7.03
CA THR A 376 -2.13 12.62 -8.47
C THR A 376 -2.05 13.97 -9.16
N GLU A 377 -1.16 14.10 -10.13
CA GLU A 377 -1.10 15.27 -11.01
C GLU A 377 -1.50 14.85 -12.43
N ARG A 378 -2.39 15.62 -13.05
CA ARG A 378 -2.94 15.35 -14.38
C ARG A 378 -2.56 16.48 -15.33
N LEU A 379 -1.70 16.19 -16.30
CA LEU A 379 -1.46 17.12 -17.41
C LEU A 379 -2.54 16.93 -18.48
N THR A 380 -3.34 17.97 -18.75
CA THR A 380 -4.41 17.97 -19.76
C THR A 380 -4.18 19.10 -20.77
N GLY A 381 -4.54 18.89 -22.04
CA GLY A 381 -4.41 19.92 -23.10
C GLY A 381 -2.98 20.18 -23.56
N VAL A 382 -2.04 19.26 -23.30
CA VAL A 382 -0.65 19.37 -23.77
C VAL A 382 -0.56 18.88 -25.20
N GLN A 383 0.13 19.63 -26.06
CA GLN A 383 0.48 19.20 -27.42
C GLN A 383 1.14 17.81 -27.40
N PRO A 384 0.84 16.92 -28.36
CA PRO A 384 1.50 15.62 -28.45
C PRO A 384 3.02 15.82 -28.51
N GLY A 385 3.73 15.30 -27.51
CA GLY A 385 5.17 15.39 -27.38
C GLY A 385 5.73 14.07 -26.85
N TYR A 386 7.03 13.87 -26.98
CA TYR A 386 7.68 12.68 -26.40
C TYR A 386 8.17 12.92 -24.98
N ASN A 387 8.37 14.18 -24.57
CA ASN A 387 8.96 14.53 -23.29
C ASN A 387 7.98 15.34 -22.46
N TYR A 388 7.79 14.92 -21.22
CA TYR A 388 6.93 15.57 -20.24
C TYR A 388 7.68 15.74 -18.93
N THR A 389 7.47 16.88 -18.30
CA THR A 389 8.11 17.23 -17.03
C THR A 389 7.06 17.72 -16.05
N ALA A 390 7.19 17.29 -14.81
CA ALA A 390 6.34 17.74 -13.71
C ALA A 390 7.18 17.95 -12.44
N ILE A 391 6.62 18.67 -11.47
CA ILE A 391 7.23 18.86 -10.16
C ILE A 391 6.26 18.25 -9.14
N LEU A 392 6.68 17.16 -8.52
CA LEU A 392 5.91 16.42 -7.54
C LEU A 392 6.00 17.15 -6.19
N ASP A 393 4.88 17.74 -5.77
CA ASP A 393 4.71 18.40 -4.47
C ASP A 393 3.44 17.84 -3.79
N PRO A 394 3.55 17.15 -2.64
CA PRO A 394 4.73 16.92 -1.79
C PRO A 394 5.79 15.97 -2.40
N LEU A 395 7.03 16.03 -1.91
CA LEU A 395 8.14 15.19 -2.40
C LEU A 395 7.81 13.68 -2.33
N PRO A 396 8.11 12.90 -3.38
CA PRO A 396 7.77 11.49 -3.46
C PRO A 396 8.70 10.59 -2.62
N ILE A 397 8.15 9.49 -2.09
CA ILE A 397 8.95 8.42 -1.50
C ILE A 397 9.71 7.68 -2.62
N PRO A 398 11.01 7.34 -2.44
CA PRO A 398 11.74 6.51 -3.38
C PRO A 398 11.02 5.21 -3.74
N GLY A 399 10.87 4.97 -5.03
CA GLY A 399 10.23 3.77 -5.57
C GLY A 399 8.71 3.86 -5.62
N SER A 400 8.08 4.93 -5.12
CA SER A 400 6.61 5.06 -5.09
C SER A 400 6.00 5.69 -6.35
N VAL A 401 6.82 6.19 -7.27
CA VAL A 401 6.34 6.97 -8.42
C VAL A 401 5.97 6.05 -9.59
N TRP A 402 4.82 6.31 -10.23
CA TRP A 402 4.52 5.78 -11.56
C TRP A 402 3.77 6.79 -12.40
N VAL A 403 3.90 6.66 -13.72
CA VAL A 403 3.26 7.54 -14.69
C VAL A 403 2.49 6.71 -15.68
N ASP A 404 1.21 7.04 -15.85
CA ASP A 404 0.30 6.43 -16.81
C ASP A 404 0.05 7.41 -17.95
N PHE A 405 0.21 6.94 -19.19
CA PHE A 405 -0.13 7.71 -20.39
C PHE A 405 -0.83 6.82 -21.42
N MET A 406 -1.67 7.43 -22.25
CA MET A 406 -2.36 6.71 -23.32
C MET A 406 -1.71 7.00 -24.67
N ALA A 407 -1.41 5.95 -25.42
CA ALA A 407 -1.01 6.07 -26.83
C ALA A 407 -1.74 5.02 -27.66
N GLN A 408 -2.29 5.44 -28.79
CA GLN A 408 -3.08 4.62 -29.71
C GLN A 408 -4.24 3.87 -29.03
N GLY A 409 -4.87 4.48 -28.04
CA GLY A 409 -5.98 3.90 -27.26
C GLY A 409 -5.55 2.86 -26.21
N LYS A 410 -4.23 2.67 -25.98
CA LYS A 410 -3.69 1.76 -24.96
C LYS A 410 -3.01 2.55 -23.84
N TRP A 411 -3.27 2.14 -22.60
CA TRP A 411 -2.55 2.67 -21.45
C TRP A 411 -1.18 2.01 -21.33
N TYR A 412 -0.16 2.85 -21.16
CA TYR A 412 1.20 2.46 -20.86
C TYR A 412 1.59 3.02 -19.49
N ARG A 413 2.35 2.23 -18.74
CA ARG A 413 2.82 2.57 -17.40
C ARG A 413 4.34 2.56 -17.34
N VAL A 414 4.91 3.57 -16.69
CA VAL A 414 6.34 3.67 -16.38
C VAL A 414 6.51 3.86 -14.87
N ARG A 415 7.39 3.09 -14.24
CA ARG A 415 7.54 2.98 -12.78
C ARG A 415 8.92 3.35 -12.32
N ASP A 416 9.01 3.99 -11.16
CA ASP A 416 10.27 4.23 -10.49
C ASP A 416 10.83 2.96 -9.84
N ASN A 417 12.10 2.67 -10.10
CA ASN A 417 12.82 1.54 -9.51
C ASN A 417 13.40 1.82 -8.11
N GLY A 418 13.19 3.02 -7.55
CA GLY A 418 13.70 3.39 -6.21
C GLY A 418 15.10 4.00 -6.22
N THR A 419 15.76 4.03 -7.37
CA THR A 419 17.06 4.69 -7.57
C THR A 419 16.94 6.02 -8.32
N GLY A 420 15.72 6.43 -8.66
CA GLY A 420 15.44 7.64 -9.44
C GLY A 420 15.33 7.40 -10.93
N GLN A 421 15.25 6.14 -11.40
CA GLN A 421 15.04 5.79 -12.80
C GLN A 421 13.63 5.25 -13.04
N LEU A 422 12.98 5.73 -14.10
CA LEU A 422 11.68 5.25 -14.54
C LEU A 422 11.86 4.13 -15.57
N VAL A 423 11.39 2.93 -15.22
CA VAL A 423 11.42 1.70 -16.03
C VAL A 423 9.99 1.39 -16.48
N PRO A 424 9.75 1.15 -17.79
CA PRO A 424 8.41 0.84 -18.28
C PRO A 424 8.01 -0.60 -17.98
N ASP A 425 6.70 -0.84 -17.76
CA ASP A 425 6.17 -2.21 -17.60
C ASP A 425 6.38 -3.05 -18.87
N ILE A 426 6.37 -2.38 -20.03
CA ILE A 426 6.71 -2.97 -21.32
C ILE A 426 7.98 -2.30 -21.84
N ILE A 427 9.05 -3.09 -21.98
CA ILE A 427 10.36 -2.59 -22.44
C ILE A 427 10.21 -1.77 -23.72
N GLY A 428 10.81 -0.57 -23.74
CA GLY A 428 10.81 0.34 -24.88
C GLY A 428 9.59 1.25 -25.00
N THR A 429 8.60 1.15 -24.11
CA THR A 429 7.41 2.02 -24.14
C THR A 429 7.57 3.34 -23.41
N GLY A 430 8.61 3.51 -22.60
CA GLY A 430 8.94 4.78 -21.96
C GLY A 430 10.22 4.68 -21.14
N SER A 431 10.76 5.82 -20.74
CA SER A 431 11.90 5.92 -19.84
C SER A 431 11.90 7.28 -19.16
N GLY A 432 12.68 7.45 -18.11
CA GLY A 432 12.74 8.74 -17.45
C GLY A 432 13.51 8.71 -16.15
N THR A 433 13.47 9.83 -15.44
CA THR A 433 14.15 9.98 -14.15
C THR A 433 13.31 10.79 -13.19
N VAL A 434 13.41 10.47 -11.90
CA VAL A 434 12.82 11.25 -10.81
C VAL A 434 13.91 11.66 -9.83
N ASN A 435 13.87 12.92 -9.39
CA ASN A 435 14.76 13.45 -8.38
C ASN A 435 13.98 13.67 -7.07
N TYR A 436 14.21 12.79 -6.08
CA TYR A 436 13.51 12.82 -4.80
C TYR A 436 13.77 14.07 -3.95
N ALA A 437 14.91 14.75 -4.15
CA ALA A 437 15.27 15.94 -3.38
C ALA A 437 14.53 17.20 -3.86
N THR A 438 14.13 17.22 -5.14
CA THR A 438 13.50 18.38 -5.79
C THR A 438 12.07 18.11 -6.26
N GLY A 439 11.63 16.85 -6.24
CA GLY A 439 10.36 16.41 -6.80
C GLY A 439 10.30 16.46 -8.34
N SER A 440 11.40 16.82 -9.00
CA SER A 440 11.42 16.96 -10.47
C SER A 440 11.37 15.59 -11.14
N ILE A 441 10.42 15.40 -12.04
CA ILE A 441 10.30 14.20 -12.86
C ILE A 441 10.38 14.54 -14.34
N ILE A 442 11.08 13.70 -15.10
CA ILE A 442 11.13 13.75 -16.56
C ILE A 442 10.67 12.39 -17.08
N LEU A 443 9.61 12.40 -17.88
CA LEU A 443 9.11 11.25 -18.62
C LEU A 443 9.45 11.43 -20.10
N THR A 444 10.03 10.40 -20.71
CA THR A 444 10.15 10.22 -22.16
C THR A 444 9.27 9.06 -22.59
N CYS A 445 8.17 9.34 -23.30
CA CYS A 445 7.30 8.31 -23.84
C CYS A 445 7.98 7.61 -25.03
N GLY A 446 7.83 6.30 -25.15
CA GLY A 446 8.31 5.52 -26.29
C GLY A 446 7.35 5.56 -27.49
N ALA A 447 6.10 5.97 -27.25
CA ALA A 447 5.09 6.24 -28.26
C ALA A 447 4.48 7.62 -28.02
N LEU A 448 4.06 8.30 -29.09
CA LEU A 448 3.43 9.61 -28.99
C LEU A 448 2.08 9.47 -28.28
N PRO A 449 1.85 10.17 -27.15
CA PRO A 449 0.56 10.12 -26.48
C PRO A 449 -0.57 10.69 -27.34
N ASP A 450 -1.77 10.14 -27.18
CA ASP A 450 -2.95 10.57 -27.92
C ASP A 450 -3.36 11.98 -27.51
N ALA A 451 -3.77 12.81 -28.48
CA ALA A 451 -4.21 14.17 -28.21
C ALA A 451 -5.37 14.20 -27.20
N GLU A 452 -5.40 15.21 -26.32
CA GLU A 452 -6.40 15.37 -25.26
C GLU A 452 -6.46 14.24 -24.21
N THR A 453 -5.55 13.26 -24.26
CA THR A 453 -5.43 12.26 -23.20
C THR A 453 -4.57 12.75 -22.05
N PRO A 454 -4.95 12.47 -20.80
CA PRO A 454 -4.16 12.89 -19.66
C PRO A 454 -2.90 12.05 -19.50
N ILE A 455 -1.81 12.71 -19.12
CA ILE A 455 -0.66 12.05 -18.51
C ILE A 455 -0.83 12.17 -17.00
N ILE A 456 -0.84 11.04 -16.33
CA ILE A 456 -1.19 10.91 -14.92
C ILE A 456 0.06 10.53 -14.15
N PHE A 457 0.58 11.47 -13.36
CA PHE A 457 1.66 11.23 -12.41
C PHE A 457 1.06 10.83 -11.07
N ASN A 458 1.49 9.69 -10.55
CA ASN A 458 1.03 9.14 -9.29
C ASN A 458 2.23 8.88 -8.39
N TRP A 459 2.12 9.27 -7.12
CA TRP A 459 3.16 9.01 -6.15
C TRP A 459 2.60 8.95 -4.72
N ALA A 460 3.36 8.30 -3.84
CA ALA A 460 3.09 8.31 -2.41
C ALA A 460 3.93 9.38 -1.72
N ASN A 461 3.32 10.02 -0.73
CA ASN A 461 3.97 10.98 0.15
C ASN A 461 4.44 10.30 1.45
N PRO A 462 5.50 10.80 2.11
CA PRO A 462 5.97 10.26 3.39
C PRO A 462 5.01 10.49 4.57
N ILE A 463 3.81 11.07 4.38
CA ILE A 463 2.90 11.45 5.48
C ILE A 463 2.30 10.22 6.17
N GLU A 464 2.17 9.09 5.48
CA GLU A 464 1.62 7.85 6.05
C GLU A 464 2.61 7.09 6.96
N THR A 465 3.90 7.45 6.92
CA THR A 465 4.94 6.84 7.76
C THR A 465 5.76 7.90 8.48
N VAL A 466 5.58 7.98 9.80
CA VAL A 466 6.43 8.82 10.65
C VAL A 466 7.63 7.99 11.11
N ASP A 467 8.83 8.44 10.77
CA ASP A 467 10.05 7.89 11.33
C ASP A 467 10.15 8.31 12.81
N LEU A 468 9.93 7.35 13.71
CA LEU A 468 10.04 7.55 15.16
C LEU A 468 11.44 7.16 15.70
N SER A 469 12.43 6.93 14.83
CA SER A 469 13.78 6.60 15.28
C SER A 469 14.35 7.74 16.14
N GLY A 470 14.74 7.40 17.38
CA GLY A 470 15.28 8.37 18.34
C GLY A 470 14.24 9.27 19.03
N VAL A 471 12.93 9.13 18.76
CA VAL A 471 11.88 9.87 19.48
C VAL A 471 11.55 9.15 20.81
N VAL A 472 12.27 9.49 21.88
CA VAL A 472 12.06 8.95 23.23
C VAL A 472 11.11 9.86 24.03
N THR A 473 9.86 9.98 23.58
CA THR A 473 8.75 10.35 24.47
C THR A 473 7.62 9.36 24.26
N ILE A 474 7.92 8.11 24.58
CA ILE A 474 6.89 7.10 24.81
C ILE A 474 6.30 7.41 26.17
N ASP A 475 5.00 7.62 26.25
CA ASP A 475 4.29 7.63 27.53
C ASP A 475 4.31 6.20 28.06
N VAL A 476 5.32 5.89 28.88
CA VAL A 476 5.52 4.54 29.43
C VAL A 476 4.30 4.24 30.31
N PRO A 477 3.53 3.20 30.03
CA PRO A 477 2.37 2.85 30.84
C PRO A 477 2.81 2.54 32.27
N GLU A 478 2.00 2.96 33.25
CA GLU A 478 2.23 2.59 34.63
C GLU A 478 2.08 1.07 34.80
N VAL A 479 3.05 0.47 35.48
CA VAL A 479 3.01 -0.94 35.87
C VAL A 479 2.32 -1.01 37.22
N VAL A 480 1.14 -1.65 37.24
CA VAL A 480 0.38 -1.93 38.46
C VAL A 480 0.56 -3.39 38.80
N HIS A 481 1.05 -3.69 40.01
CA HIS A 481 1.26 -5.05 40.47
C HIS A 481 0.79 -5.22 41.92
N GLN A 482 0.16 -6.37 42.18
CA GLN A 482 -0.32 -6.74 43.50
C GLN A 482 0.65 -7.75 44.14
N LEU A 483 1.35 -7.33 45.20
CA LEU A 483 2.26 -8.21 45.91
C LEU A 483 1.49 -9.31 46.66
N ALA A 484 2.02 -10.54 46.62
CA ALA A 484 1.34 -11.71 47.13
C ALA A 484 1.22 -11.75 48.67
N ASN A 485 2.16 -11.14 49.39
CA ASN A 485 2.29 -11.31 50.84
C ASN A 485 2.19 -9.99 51.63
N ALA A 486 1.06 -9.29 51.53
CA ALA A 486 0.77 -8.13 52.39
C ALA A 486 0.58 -8.53 53.87
N PRO A 487 0.84 -7.63 54.84
CA PRO A 487 1.40 -6.27 54.70
C PRO A 487 2.94 -6.25 54.57
N ILE A 488 3.45 -5.21 53.90
CA ILE A 488 4.87 -5.07 53.50
C ILE A 488 5.64 -4.19 54.49
N GLU A 489 6.90 -4.52 54.78
CA GLU A 489 7.76 -3.68 55.63
C GLU A 489 8.18 -2.38 54.90
N PRO A 490 7.96 -1.19 55.49
CA PRO A 490 8.38 0.07 54.89
C PRO A 490 9.89 0.12 54.64
N GLY A 491 10.28 0.46 53.41
CA GLY A 491 11.66 0.57 52.95
C GLY A 491 12.28 -0.75 52.47
N SER A 492 11.51 -1.85 52.43
CA SER A 492 12.02 -3.17 52.04
C SER A 492 11.90 -3.48 50.54
N VAL A 493 11.14 -2.68 49.78
CA VAL A 493 10.82 -2.97 48.37
C VAL A 493 11.98 -2.55 47.48
N SER A 494 12.48 -3.49 46.67
CA SER A 494 13.47 -3.28 45.62
C SER A 494 12.98 -3.88 44.31
N ILE A 495 13.12 -3.15 43.21
CA ILE A 495 12.69 -3.52 41.86
C ILE A 495 13.92 -3.48 40.95
N SER A 496 14.16 -4.54 40.19
CA SER A 496 15.22 -4.59 39.18
C SER A 496 14.74 -5.14 37.85
N TRP A 497 15.27 -4.60 36.74
CA TRP A 497 14.95 -5.06 35.39
C TRP A 497 16.08 -4.81 34.38
N PRO A 498 16.23 -5.68 33.37
CA PRO A 498 17.22 -5.51 32.32
C PRO A 498 16.79 -4.41 31.33
N VAL A 499 17.67 -3.43 31.11
CA VAL A 499 17.50 -2.31 30.15
C VAL A 499 18.47 -2.41 28.96
N GLY A 500 19.33 -3.44 28.94
CA GLY A 500 20.24 -3.76 27.84
C GLY A 500 20.83 -5.17 28.01
N VAL A 501 21.83 -5.52 27.19
CA VAL A 501 22.45 -6.87 27.23
C VAL A 501 23.20 -7.11 28.55
N ASP A 502 23.84 -6.07 29.12
CA ASP A 502 24.63 -6.14 30.36
C ASP A 502 24.26 -5.04 31.38
N THR A 503 23.12 -4.36 31.19
CA THR A 503 22.70 -3.22 32.03
C THR A 503 21.37 -3.48 32.70
N THR A 504 21.32 -3.29 34.02
CA THR A 504 20.13 -3.46 34.87
C THR A 504 19.80 -2.14 35.54
N ALA A 505 18.55 -1.70 35.43
CA ALA A 505 18.02 -0.54 36.14
C ALA A 505 17.42 -0.98 37.49
N THR A 506 17.49 -0.13 38.51
CA THR A 506 16.97 -0.44 39.85
C THR A 506 16.17 0.72 40.45
N ALA A 507 15.12 0.38 41.18
CA ALA A 507 14.31 1.32 41.94
C ALA A 507 13.94 0.76 43.31
N ALA A 508 13.85 1.61 44.33
CA ALA A 508 13.60 1.21 45.71
C ALA A 508 12.61 2.14 46.42
N ASP A 509 11.93 1.60 47.41
CA ASP A 509 11.07 2.34 48.33
C ASP A 509 11.89 3.18 49.33
N ASN A 510 11.50 4.44 49.51
CA ASN A 510 12.11 5.36 50.46
C ASN A 510 11.61 5.20 51.91
N GLY A 511 10.76 4.22 52.19
CA GLY A 511 10.18 3.97 53.51
C GLY A 511 9.02 4.89 53.88
N SER A 512 8.56 5.73 52.96
CA SER A 512 7.39 6.61 53.08
C SER A 512 6.35 6.36 51.99
N GLY A 513 6.42 5.21 51.31
CA GLY A 513 5.47 4.78 50.30
C GLY A 513 5.77 5.31 48.91
N VAL A 514 6.97 5.85 48.65
CA VAL A 514 7.38 6.40 47.35
C VAL A 514 8.53 5.58 46.78
N ILE A 515 8.38 5.15 45.54
CA ILE A 515 9.43 4.45 44.77
C ILE A 515 10.32 5.50 44.09
N THR A 516 11.63 5.34 44.27
CA THR A 516 12.67 6.24 43.76
C THR A 516 13.80 5.47 43.09
N GLY A 517 14.59 6.11 42.22
CA GLY A 517 15.65 5.48 41.43
C GLY A 517 15.36 5.58 39.93
N ASP A 518 15.52 4.48 39.20
CA ASP A 518 15.22 4.38 37.76
C ASP A 518 13.71 4.18 37.46
N ALA A 519 12.86 4.34 38.47
CA ALA A 519 11.40 4.41 38.33
C ALA A 519 10.81 5.40 39.33
N ALA A 520 9.65 5.96 38.99
CA ALA A 520 8.85 6.79 39.88
C ALA A 520 7.52 6.10 40.17
N GLY A 521 7.09 6.07 41.43
CA GLY A 521 5.89 5.33 41.80
C GLY A 521 5.55 5.42 43.28
N HIS A 522 4.59 4.62 43.72
CA HIS A 522 4.19 4.51 45.11
C HIS A 522 3.82 3.08 45.47
N ILE A 523 3.86 2.78 46.77
CA ILE A 523 3.40 1.50 47.32
C ILE A 523 2.46 1.72 48.51
N ASN A 524 1.38 0.96 48.53
CA ASN A 524 0.50 0.84 49.69
C ASN A 524 0.91 -0.37 50.54
N TYR A 525 1.57 -0.13 51.68
CA TYR A 525 2.07 -1.19 52.55
C TYR A 525 0.99 -2.13 53.11
N ALA A 526 -0.22 -1.62 53.30
CA ALA A 526 -1.32 -2.39 53.90
C ALA A 526 -1.95 -3.35 52.89
N THR A 527 -2.16 -2.89 51.65
CA THR A 527 -2.76 -3.70 50.59
C THR A 527 -1.73 -4.48 49.79
N GLY A 528 -0.47 -4.04 49.74
CA GLY A 528 0.57 -4.59 48.86
C GLY A 528 0.45 -4.15 47.41
N GLU A 529 -0.34 -3.11 47.12
CA GLU A 529 -0.49 -2.54 45.79
C GLU A 529 0.71 -1.66 45.45
N LEU A 530 1.45 -2.05 44.42
CA LEU A 530 2.64 -1.37 43.91
C LEU A 530 2.34 -0.79 42.53
N VAL A 531 2.56 0.52 42.37
CA VAL A 531 2.41 1.23 41.10
C VAL A 531 3.71 1.96 40.79
N PHE A 532 4.32 1.68 39.65
CA PHE A 532 5.54 2.37 39.24
C PHE A 532 5.61 2.58 37.72
N ARG A 533 6.30 3.65 37.33
CA ARG A 533 6.61 4.02 35.96
C ARG A 533 8.13 3.99 35.77
N PRO A 534 8.68 3.01 35.02
CA PRO A 534 10.10 2.96 34.68
C PRO A 534 10.53 4.16 33.83
N THR A 535 11.75 4.68 34.03
CA THR A 535 12.35 5.69 33.14
C THR A 535 12.92 5.06 31.87
N GLN A 536 13.33 3.80 31.94
CA GLN A 536 13.83 2.99 30.83
C GLN A 536 13.02 1.71 30.71
N LEU A 537 12.59 1.40 29.48
CA LEU A 537 11.81 0.20 29.20
C LEU A 537 12.64 -1.08 29.37
N ILE A 538 11.97 -2.14 29.80
CA ILE A 538 12.53 -3.48 29.85
C ILE A 538 12.85 -4.00 28.45
N VAL A 539 13.96 -4.73 28.30
CA VAL A 539 14.30 -5.39 27.02
C VAL A 539 13.27 -6.46 26.66
N SER A 540 13.10 -6.71 25.36
CA SER A 540 12.19 -7.75 24.87
C SER A 540 12.53 -9.12 25.46
N GLY A 541 11.56 -9.75 26.13
CA GLY A 541 11.72 -11.03 26.82
C GLY A 541 12.24 -10.95 28.26
N GLY A 542 12.51 -9.76 28.80
CA GLY A 542 12.87 -9.56 30.20
C GLY A 542 11.67 -9.57 31.16
N SER A 543 11.93 -9.76 32.46
CA SER A 543 10.94 -9.66 33.55
C SER A 543 11.38 -8.67 34.64
N TYR A 544 10.42 -8.07 35.36
CA TYR A 544 10.70 -7.31 36.58
C TYR A 544 10.90 -8.27 37.76
N GLU A 545 12.01 -8.13 38.47
CA GLU A 545 12.25 -8.82 39.74
C GLU A 545 11.93 -7.85 40.89
N ILE A 546 11.03 -8.26 41.79
CA ILE A 546 10.57 -7.44 42.91
C ILE A 546 10.82 -8.19 44.21
N ASP A 547 11.78 -7.70 44.99
CA ASP A 547 12.12 -8.20 46.32
C ASP A 547 11.46 -7.32 47.39
N TYR A 548 10.92 -7.95 48.43
CA TYR A 548 10.26 -7.25 49.54
C TYR A 548 10.21 -8.12 50.79
N GLU A 549 10.15 -7.48 51.96
CA GLU A 549 10.00 -8.16 53.24
C GLU A 549 8.57 -7.98 53.79
N LYS A 550 8.03 -9.04 54.39
CA LYS A 550 6.70 -9.01 55.02
C LYS A 550 6.82 -8.51 56.46
N TYR A 551 5.90 -7.64 56.87
CA TYR A 551 5.80 -7.19 58.26
C TYR A 551 5.47 -8.38 59.20
N PRO A 552 6.28 -8.68 60.23
CA PRO A 552 5.95 -9.71 61.21
C PRO A 552 4.84 -9.20 62.15
N PHE A 553 3.63 -9.70 61.97
CA PHE A 553 2.51 -9.45 62.88
C PHE A 553 2.50 -10.49 64.00
N VAL A 554 2.39 -10.03 65.26
CA VAL A 554 2.28 -10.88 66.44
C VAL A 554 0.94 -10.60 67.11
N ASP A 555 0.05 -11.58 67.08
CA ASP A 555 -1.20 -11.54 67.87
C ASP A 555 -0.89 -11.72 69.36
N ALA A 556 -1.37 -10.79 70.18
CA ALA A 556 -1.29 -10.89 71.63
C ALA A 556 -2.63 -10.53 72.27
N SER A 557 -3.12 -11.38 73.18
CA SER A 557 -4.30 -11.08 73.99
C SER A 557 -3.86 -10.40 75.30
N LEU A 558 -4.51 -9.29 75.61
CA LEU A 558 -4.27 -8.54 76.84
C LEU A 558 -5.42 -8.79 77.83
N ALA A 559 -5.12 -8.82 79.12
CA ALA A 559 -6.13 -9.02 80.16
C ALA A 559 -7.04 -7.78 80.29
N GLY A 560 -8.36 -8.00 80.42
CA GLY A 560 -9.33 -6.91 80.61
C GLY A 560 -9.24 -6.27 82.00
N GLY A 561 -9.55 -4.98 82.09
CA GLY A 561 -9.54 -4.19 83.33
C GLY A 561 -10.52 -3.02 83.30
N SER A 562 -10.54 -2.23 84.37
CA SER A 562 -11.36 -1.00 84.47
C SER A 562 -10.50 0.20 84.89
N GLY A 563 -10.84 1.40 84.42
CA GLY A 563 -10.06 2.62 84.69
C GLY A 563 -8.82 2.73 83.79
N THR A 564 -7.63 2.89 84.39
CA THR A 564 -6.36 2.86 83.64
C THR A 564 -5.83 1.42 83.59
N VAL A 565 -5.77 0.84 82.40
CA VAL A 565 -5.33 -0.54 82.16
C VAL A 565 -3.88 -0.50 81.66
N PRO A 566 -2.89 -0.92 82.48
CA PRO A 566 -1.52 -1.11 81.99
C PRO A 566 -1.45 -2.39 81.17
N PHE A 567 -0.64 -2.37 80.11
CA PHE A 567 -0.37 -3.55 79.30
C PHE A 567 1.11 -3.56 78.87
N THR A 568 1.63 -4.77 78.63
CA THR A 568 2.99 -4.96 78.12
C THR A 568 2.91 -5.86 76.90
N LEU A 569 3.49 -5.40 75.79
CA LEU A 569 3.56 -6.16 74.55
C LEU A 569 4.66 -7.23 74.66
N PRO A 570 4.42 -8.45 74.15
CA PRO A 570 5.38 -9.55 74.25
C PRO A 570 6.61 -9.38 73.34
N SER A 571 6.65 -8.38 72.45
CA SER A 571 7.67 -8.22 71.39
C SER A 571 8.28 -6.82 71.33
N ALA A 572 8.70 -6.27 72.47
CA ALA A 572 9.49 -5.04 72.51
C ALA A 572 10.94 -5.28 72.01
N PRO A 573 11.57 -4.33 71.30
CA PRO A 573 11.07 -3.01 70.89
C PRO A 573 10.15 -3.06 69.67
N ILE A 574 9.18 -2.14 69.60
CA ILE A 574 8.23 -1.98 68.48
C ILE A 574 8.49 -0.67 67.72
N LYS A 575 8.18 -0.61 66.42
CA LYS A 575 8.36 0.64 65.63
C LYS A 575 7.22 1.64 65.94
N PRO A 576 7.49 2.96 65.95
CA PRO A 576 6.45 3.96 66.14
C PRO A 576 5.32 3.86 65.09
N GLY A 577 4.06 3.94 65.54
CA GLY A 577 2.87 3.91 64.68
C GLY A 577 2.38 2.49 64.34
N SER A 578 3.04 1.44 64.84
CA SER A 578 2.73 0.06 64.46
C SER A 578 1.73 -0.66 65.36
N LEU A 579 1.21 -0.01 66.40
CA LEU A 579 0.31 -0.64 67.38
C LEU A 579 -1.16 -0.37 67.03
N ARG A 580 -1.93 -1.46 66.91
CA ARG A 580 -3.40 -1.42 66.82
C ARG A 580 -4.00 -2.34 67.87
N LEU A 581 -4.91 -1.82 68.69
CA LEU A 581 -5.59 -2.57 69.74
C LEU A 581 -7.10 -2.59 69.48
N THR A 582 -7.74 -3.73 69.68
CA THR A 582 -9.20 -3.85 69.59
C THR A 582 -9.73 -4.54 70.84
N PHE A 583 -10.70 -3.93 71.52
CA PHE A 583 -11.33 -4.49 72.70
C PHE A 583 -12.81 -4.13 72.77
N ASN A 584 -13.58 -4.91 73.54
CA ASN A 584 -14.98 -4.63 73.78
C ASN A 584 -15.10 -3.67 74.97
N LEU A 585 -15.57 -2.45 74.73
CA LEU A 585 -15.75 -1.43 75.76
C LEU A 585 -17.18 -1.50 76.29
N ALA A 586 -17.34 -1.67 77.61
CA ALA A 586 -18.63 -1.68 78.29
C ALA A 586 -18.77 -0.48 79.23
N ILE A 587 -19.58 0.52 78.86
CA ILE A 587 -19.82 1.74 79.64
C ILE A 587 -21.32 2.02 79.71
N ALA A 588 -21.85 2.29 80.91
CA ALA A 588 -23.23 2.72 81.14
C ALA A 588 -24.33 1.87 80.45
N GLY A 589 -24.09 0.56 80.29
CA GLY A 589 -25.03 -0.37 79.65
C GLY A 589 -24.87 -0.54 78.14
N LEU A 590 -23.94 0.17 77.49
CA LEU A 590 -23.53 -0.01 76.10
C LEU A 590 -22.32 -0.93 76.01
N ALA A 591 -22.30 -1.83 75.03
CA ALA A 591 -21.16 -2.68 74.70
C ALA A 591 -20.81 -2.49 73.22
N GLN A 592 -19.61 -1.95 72.94
CA GLN A 592 -19.16 -1.68 71.58
C GLN A 592 -17.71 -2.09 71.38
N LEU A 593 -17.40 -2.63 70.20
CA LEU A 593 -16.04 -2.90 69.76
C LEU A 593 -15.35 -1.58 69.43
N VAL A 594 -14.28 -1.25 70.15
CA VAL A 594 -13.50 -0.03 69.94
C VAL A 594 -12.11 -0.42 69.44
N THR A 595 -11.66 0.25 68.38
CA THR A 595 -10.30 0.16 67.86
C THR A 595 -9.51 1.39 68.27
N VAL A 596 -8.36 1.16 68.90
CA VAL A 596 -7.39 2.19 69.29
C VAL A 596 -6.17 2.08 68.37
N VAL A 597 -5.70 3.23 67.90
CA VAL A 597 -4.57 3.36 66.98
C VAL A 597 -3.49 4.23 67.63
N ASP A 598 -2.24 3.89 67.36
CA ASP A 598 -1.06 4.66 67.73
C ASP A 598 -0.79 5.78 66.71
N ASP A 599 -0.53 7.00 67.21
CA ASP A 599 -0.23 8.19 66.40
C ASP A 599 1.24 8.28 65.97
N GLY A 600 2.08 7.32 66.37
CA GLY A 600 3.52 7.31 66.07
C GLY A 600 4.34 8.26 66.93
N SER A 601 3.72 8.94 67.88
CA SER A 601 4.35 9.82 68.87
C SER A 601 4.18 9.31 70.31
N GLY A 602 3.75 8.05 70.46
CA GLY A 602 3.56 7.39 71.73
C GLY A 602 2.18 7.63 72.36
N ASN A 603 1.24 8.26 71.64
CA ASN A 603 -0.14 8.42 72.13
C ASN A 603 -1.09 7.45 71.42
N LEU A 604 -2.00 6.88 72.20
CA LEU A 604 -3.03 5.98 71.74
C LEU A 604 -4.38 6.69 71.79
N SER A 605 -5.13 6.65 70.71
CA SER A 605 -6.47 7.25 70.64
C SER A 605 -7.44 6.40 69.81
N ALA A 606 -8.73 6.59 70.06
CA ALA A 606 -9.81 6.00 69.25
C ALA A 606 -10.50 7.11 68.43
N PRO A 607 -9.91 7.57 67.30
CA PRO A 607 -10.42 8.70 66.54
C PRO A 607 -11.80 8.46 65.90
N GLU A 608 -12.16 7.19 65.66
CA GLU A 608 -13.44 6.81 65.07
C GLU A 608 -14.58 6.63 66.09
N TRP A 609 -14.30 6.78 67.39
CA TRP A 609 -15.29 6.58 68.45
C TRP A 609 -15.73 7.91 69.07
N SER A 610 -16.98 8.30 68.82
CA SER A 610 -17.68 9.35 69.56
C SER A 610 -19.13 8.97 69.76
N GLU A 611 -19.62 9.02 71.01
CA GLU A 611 -21.01 8.69 71.30
C GLU A 611 -21.66 9.77 72.17
N LYS A 612 -22.88 10.16 71.78
CA LYS A 612 -23.70 11.14 72.52
C LYS A 612 -24.63 10.39 73.44
N VAL A 613 -24.50 10.62 74.74
CA VAL A 613 -25.42 10.07 75.75
C VAL A 613 -26.32 11.19 76.26
N SER A 614 -27.60 10.88 76.46
CA SER A 614 -28.58 11.81 77.02
C SER A 614 -28.18 12.21 78.44
N ALA A 615 -27.99 13.50 78.71
CA ALA A 615 -27.78 14.02 80.05
C ALA A 615 -29.14 14.34 80.69
N SER A 616 -29.39 13.84 81.90
CA SER A 616 -30.64 14.07 82.62
C SER A 616 -30.62 15.43 83.32
N HIS A 617 -31.36 16.41 82.81
CA HIS A 617 -31.66 17.66 83.53
C HIS A 617 -33.16 17.81 83.78
N PRO A 618 -33.59 18.27 84.98
CA PRO A 618 -35.01 18.34 85.37
C PRO A 618 -35.94 19.22 84.52
N ARG A 619 -35.41 19.93 83.51
CA ARG A 619 -36.14 21.00 82.79
C ARG A 619 -35.70 21.26 81.36
N TRP A 620 -34.56 20.75 80.91
CA TRP A 620 -34.01 21.01 79.58
C TRP A 620 -33.36 19.73 79.03
N PRO A 621 -33.58 19.32 77.77
CA PRO A 621 -32.80 18.24 77.18
C PRO A 621 -31.36 18.71 76.93
N GLY A 622 -30.39 17.99 77.47
CA GLY A 622 -28.96 18.17 77.19
C GLY A 622 -28.36 16.89 76.64
N SER A 623 -27.31 17.02 75.82
CA SER A 623 -26.49 15.89 75.40
C SER A 623 -25.08 16.06 75.95
N THR A 624 -24.50 15.00 76.50
CA THR A 624 -23.06 14.93 76.75
C THR A 624 -22.40 14.09 75.66
N THR A 625 -21.27 14.57 75.16
CA THR A 625 -20.35 13.74 74.39
C THR A 625 -19.48 12.97 75.37
N VAL A 626 -19.49 11.63 75.26
CA VAL A 626 -18.50 10.79 75.93
C VAL A 626 -17.28 10.78 75.02
N ALA A 627 -16.18 11.39 75.44
CA ALA A 627 -14.99 11.47 74.61
C ALA A 627 -13.74 10.94 75.31
N ALA A 628 -13.03 10.10 74.56
CA ALA A 628 -11.61 9.81 74.61
C ALA A 628 -11.17 8.63 75.50
N VAL A 629 -11.16 7.44 74.90
CA VAL A 629 -10.11 6.45 75.19
C VAL A 629 -8.78 7.11 74.82
N THR A 630 -7.94 7.36 75.81
CA THR A 630 -6.60 7.92 75.64
C THR A 630 -5.59 6.97 76.25
N GLY A 631 -4.40 6.88 75.68
CA GLY A 631 -3.36 6.04 76.24
C GLY A 631 -1.97 6.45 75.78
N THR A 632 -0.98 5.76 76.30
CA THR A 632 0.42 5.96 75.94
C THR A 632 1.10 4.63 75.70
N ILE A 633 2.14 4.62 74.85
CA ILE A 633 2.99 3.46 74.60
C ILE A 633 4.46 3.87 74.57
N ASP A 634 5.31 3.11 75.26
CA ASP A 634 6.76 3.19 75.15
C ASP A 634 7.26 2.15 74.16
N TYR A 635 7.83 2.62 73.05
CA TYR A 635 8.32 1.79 71.95
C TYR A 635 9.52 0.92 72.31
N VAL A 636 10.33 1.32 73.30
CA VAL A 636 11.54 0.61 73.70
C VAL A 636 11.21 -0.55 74.64
N THR A 637 10.31 -0.30 75.58
CA THR A 637 9.94 -1.30 76.61
C THR A 637 8.67 -2.08 76.28
N GLY A 638 7.88 -1.62 75.29
CA GLY A 638 6.59 -2.20 74.94
C GLY A 638 5.51 -2.02 76.01
N ASN A 639 5.75 -1.17 77.00
CA ASN A 639 4.81 -0.87 78.08
C ASN A 639 3.88 0.27 77.67
N GLY A 640 2.59 0.04 77.77
CA GLY A 640 1.58 1.05 77.52
C GLY A 640 0.51 1.11 78.59
N SER A 641 -0.29 2.17 78.57
CA SER A 641 -1.46 2.31 79.43
C SER A 641 -2.63 2.87 78.63
N LEU A 642 -3.83 2.33 78.87
CA LEU A 642 -5.08 2.85 78.31
C LEU A 642 -5.93 3.41 79.45
N ASN A 643 -6.32 4.67 79.35
CA ASN A 643 -7.29 5.31 80.21
C ASN A 643 -8.68 5.20 79.59
N LEU A 644 -9.54 4.41 80.25
CA LEU A 644 -10.92 4.14 79.84
C LEU A 644 -11.95 4.97 80.64
N THR A 645 -11.53 6.10 81.22
CA THR A 645 -12.38 6.92 82.09
C THR A 645 -13.33 7.83 81.30
N LEU A 646 -14.56 7.96 81.78
CA LEU A 646 -15.60 8.82 81.22
C LEU A 646 -15.25 10.31 81.40
N GLN A 647 -14.94 11.03 80.32
CA GLN A 647 -14.89 12.50 80.33
C GLN A 647 -16.26 13.03 79.88
N VAL A 648 -16.91 13.83 80.73
CA VAL A 648 -18.25 14.39 80.48
C VAL A 648 -18.10 15.89 80.18
N SER A 649 -18.52 16.32 78.98
CA SER A 649 -18.71 17.73 78.67
C SER A 649 -20.19 17.99 78.39
N GLU A 650 -20.86 18.71 79.29
CA GLU A 650 -22.28 19.03 79.13
C GLU A 650 -22.48 20.29 78.29
N SER A 651 -23.42 20.23 77.35
CA SER A 651 -23.88 21.39 76.58
C SER A 651 -25.40 21.55 76.72
N TRP A 652 -25.85 22.77 77.04
CA TRP A 652 -27.25 23.12 77.29
C TRP A 652 -27.69 24.23 76.33
N SER A 653 -28.88 24.12 75.73
CA SER A 653 -29.47 25.19 74.91
C SER A 653 -30.63 25.87 75.65
N ARG A 654 -30.72 27.21 75.62
CA ARG A 654 -31.84 28.03 76.16
C ARG A 654 -32.62 28.71 75.01
N PRO A 655 -33.93 29.02 75.16
CA PRO A 655 -34.75 29.64 74.12
C PRO A 655 -34.66 31.18 74.11
N TYR A 656 -34.92 31.77 72.94
CA TYR A 656 -34.85 33.21 72.59
C TYR A 656 -35.64 34.16 73.53
N THR A 657 -35.12 35.39 73.73
CA THR A 657 -35.92 36.59 74.12
C THR A 657 -35.52 37.80 73.27
N GLU A 658 -36.53 38.60 72.92
CA GLU A 658 -36.53 39.75 72.02
C GLU A 658 -35.99 41.01 72.74
N THR A 659 -35.04 41.75 72.14
CA THR A 659 -34.80 43.17 72.49
C THR A 659 -34.22 43.92 71.27
N SER A 660 -34.96 44.94 70.84
CA SER A 660 -34.75 45.77 69.65
C SER A 660 -33.57 46.76 69.77
N TYR A 661 -32.86 47.00 68.67
CA TYR A 661 -32.03 48.19 68.47
C TYR A 661 -32.27 48.79 67.07
N SER A 662 -32.56 50.09 67.03
CA SER A 662 -32.79 50.90 65.82
C SER A 662 -31.49 51.46 65.25
N THR A 663 -31.39 51.61 63.93
CA THR A 663 -30.46 52.57 63.31
C THR A 663 -31.12 53.24 62.11
N THR A 664 -30.91 54.55 61.98
CA THR A 664 -31.45 55.43 60.93
C THR A 664 -30.33 55.81 59.95
N ILE A 665 -30.64 55.81 58.65
CA ILE A 665 -29.77 56.15 57.51
C ILE A 665 -29.72 57.68 57.33
N PRO A 666 -28.67 58.25 56.70
CA PRO A 666 -28.95 59.18 55.60
C PRO A 666 -28.12 58.93 54.34
N SER A 667 -28.77 59.27 53.22
CA SER A 667 -28.44 59.02 51.82
C SER A 667 -27.40 59.96 51.21
N ALA A 668 -26.57 59.42 50.32
CA ALA A 668 -26.44 59.86 48.93
C ALA A 668 -26.05 58.65 48.08
#